data_AF-A0AA39C7F4-F1
#
_entry.id   AF-A0AA39C7F4-F1
#
_cell.length_a   1.000
_cell.length_b   1.000
_cell.length_c   1.000
_cell.angle_alpha   90.00
_cell.angle_beta   90.00
_cell.angle_gamma   90.00
#
_symmetry.space_group_name_H-M   'P 1'
#
loop_
_entity.id
_entity.type
_entity.pdbx_description
1 polymer ?
#
loop_
_entity_poly.entity_id
_entity_poly.type
_entity_poly.pdbx_seq_one_letter_code
_entity_poly.pdbx_strand_id
1 'polypeptide(L)'
;MKYKQKKMNLDEYRKHGKQMVDYIADYLETIRTRRVYPAVSPGYLRNILPISAPIDGEPWENIFQDIELKIMPGVTHWQSPHMHAYFPALNCPASLLADMLADAINCLGFTWASSPVCTELETIVMNWLGKMIGLPDDFLHCPDGSGGGVIQTTASESTLICLLAARTRAIRSIQENEPARSSSEINSCLVAYCSDQAHSSVEKAGLIGLVQMRYIESDNELSMKKDMLIKAICQDQKDGLVPFFVCATLGTTGACSFDNLQEIGPICAKYCLWLHIDAAYAGSAFICPEFRGWLRGIEFADSIAFNPSKWLMVHFDCTAMWVRSSQALHRTFNVEPLYLQHENSGLAIDYMHWQIPLSKRFRALKLWFVIRNYGITGLQKHIREGVRLAQKFEALVLGDSRFEIPATRHLGMVVFRIRGDNSLTEQLLKRMNSRGRVHCVPASLHGKYVIRFTVTSANTTNDDILRDWAEIKRTATEILSVTTASPSRAKVSLADTRKKNENFGSSLLLANSPMSPKIVNGSFAAIYDTADLFNDCMKTFGQLRLESNDSPAMRRRIRGILMSGKQFSLDSRMDLVQGYASCGRPSLEPTTNLPLMKEDDDTSGINESNNILDKNDTTIDKNDIENSGFSYDYTTSGSDDSVNGSHQTNMKTTIDNYNGVMKINGTVGNWEFLMNRGIPKSKTISVIDELINNSITIPSHSNSDINNVNVCSKCGHILVNE
;
A
#
# COMPACT_ATOMS: atom_id res chain seq x y z
N MET A 1 -7.63 42.47 -20.96
CA MET A 1 -8.19 42.05 -19.65
C MET A 1 -7.15 41.22 -18.90
N LYS A 2 -7.08 41.27 -17.57
CA LYS A 2 -6.19 40.38 -16.78
C LYS A 2 -6.97 39.15 -16.33
N TYR A 3 -6.67 37.98 -16.90
CA TYR A 3 -7.19 36.70 -16.43
C TYR A 3 -6.59 36.36 -15.04
N LYS A 4 -7.21 36.85 -13.97
CA LYS A 4 -7.01 36.29 -12.63
C LYS A 4 -7.77 34.97 -12.53
N GLN A 5 -7.18 33.89 -13.02
CA GLN A 5 -7.69 32.56 -12.71
C GLN A 5 -7.52 32.33 -11.20
N LYS A 6 -8.64 32.32 -10.50
CA LYS A 6 -8.69 32.35 -9.04
C LYS A 6 -8.52 30.91 -8.54
N LYS A 7 -7.34 30.59 -8.00
CA LYS A 7 -7.10 29.31 -7.30
C LYS A 7 -8.12 29.16 -6.17
N MET A 8 -8.61 27.93 -5.95
CA MET A 8 -9.63 27.64 -4.95
C MET A 8 -9.23 28.20 -3.57
N ASN A 9 -10.09 29.04 -3.01
CA ASN A 9 -9.91 29.63 -1.69
C ASN A 9 -10.72 28.88 -0.61
N LEU A 10 -10.59 29.27 0.66
CA LEU A 10 -11.21 28.56 1.78
C LEU A 10 -12.75 28.57 1.77
N ASP A 11 -13.40 29.58 1.20
CA ASP A 11 -14.86 29.64 1.11
C ASP A 11 -15.39 28.76 -0.03
N GLU A 12 -14.66 28.72 -1.15
CA GLU A 12 -14.88 27.75 -2.24
C GLU A 12 -14.67 26.32 -1.72
N TYR A 13 -13.59 26.05 -0.97
CA TYR A 13 -13.38 24.76 -0.28
C TYR A 13 -14.53 24.43 0.70
N ARG A 14 -15.08 25.40 1.44
CA ARG A 14 -16.26 25.16 2.32
C ARG A 14 -17.54 24.85 1.54
N LYS A 15 -17.73 25.42 0.34
CA LYS A 15 -18.84 25.06 -0.57
C LYS A 15 -18.65 23.64 -1.10
N HIS A 16 -17.50 23.38 -1.71
CA HIS A 16 -17.22 22.13 -2.44
C HIS A 16 -16.96 20.93 -1.52
N GLY A 17 -16.42 21.15 -0.33
CA GLY A 17 -16.27 20.14 0.71
C GLY A 17 -17.60 19.63 1.25
N LYS A 18 -18.61 20.51 1.42
CA LYS A 18 -19.99 20.09 1.75
C LYS A 18 -20.59 19.25 0.63
N GLN A 19 -20.55 19.77 -0.60
CA GLN A 19 -21.01 19.08 -1.81
C GLN A 19 -20.39 17.67 -1.95
N MET A 20 -19.12 17.50 -1.57
CA MET A 20 -18.45 16.19 -1.56
C MET A 20 -18.91 15.28 -0.41
N VAL A 21 -19.16 15.82 0.80
CA VAL A 21 -19.72 15.06 1.93
C VAL A 21 -21.12 14.55 1.61
N ASP A 22 -21.98 15.42 1.06
CA ASP A 22 -23.34 15.08 0.65
C ASP A 22 -23.31 13.97 -0.41
N TYR A 23 -22.48 14.14 -1.45
CA TYR A 23 -22.26 13.14 -2.50
C TYR A 23 -21.75 11.78 -1.98
N ILE A 24 -20.83 11.78 -1.01
CA ILE A 24 -20.30 10.54 -0.40
C ILE A 24 -21.40 9.82 0.41
N ALA A 25 -22.28 10.57 1.09
CA ALA A 25 -23.42 9.99 1.80
C ALA A 25 -24.40 9.33 0.82
N ASP A 26 -24.87 10.08 -0.19
CA ASP A 26 -25.76 9.60 -1.24
C ASP A 26 -25.19 8.37 -1.96
N TYR A 27 -23.89 8.41 -2.31
CA TYR A 27 -23.18 7.31 -2.96
C TYR A 27 -23.18 6.03 -2.10
N LEU A 28 -22.90 6.14 -0.80
CA LEU A 28 -22.83 4.98 0.11
C LEU A 28 -24.21 4.42 0.47
N GLU A 29 -25.24 5.26 0.59
CA GLU A 29 -26.61 4.81 0.82
C GLU A 29 -27.20 4.11 -0.41
N THR A 30 -27.08 4.74 -1.59
CA THR A 30 -27.67 4.24 -2.84
C THR A 30 -26.86 3.12 -3.51
N ILE A 31 -25.70 2.71 -2.97
CA ILE A 31 -24.71 1.85 -3.63
C ILE A 31 -25.24 0.49 -4.13
N ARG A 32 -26.34 -0.02 -3.55
CA ARG A 32 -27.07 -1.24 -3.99
C ARG A 32 -27.67 -1.16 -5.39
N THR A 33 -27.87 0.06 -5.89
CA THR A 33 -28.39 0.33 -7.25
C THR A 33 -27.32 0.19 -8.32
N ARG A 34 -26.04 0.38 -7.96
CA ARG A 34 -24.92 0.41 -8.89
C ARG A 34 -24.44 -1.00 -9.26
N ARG A 35 -23.93 -1.12 -10.48
CA ARG A 35 -23.36 -2.37 -11.02
C ARG A 35 -21.98 -2.62 -10.39
N VAL A 36 -21.89 -3.54 -9.43
CA VAL A 36 -20.72 -3.73 -8.57
C VAL A 36 -19.41 -4.01 -9.32
N TYR A 37 -19.46 -4.78 -10.40
CA TYR A 37 -18.30 -5.04 -11.27
C TYR A 37 -18.49 -4.33 -12.62
N PRO A 38 -17.62 -3.40 -13.03
CA PRO A 38 -17.87 -2.48 -14.14
C PRO A 38 -17.99 -3.18 -15.51
N ALA A 39 -18.49 -2.46 -16.51
CA ALA A 39 -18.74 -2.96 -17.86
C ALA A 39 -17.70 -2.48 -18.89
N VAL A 40 -16.45 -2.27 -18.45
CA VAL A 40 -15.40 -1.62 -19.24
C VAL A 40 -14.29 -2.60 -19.66
N SER A 41 -13.59 -2.27 -20.74
CA SER A 41 -12.35 -2.95 -21.16
C SER A 41 -11.11 -2.18 -20.71
N PRO A 42 -9.93 -2.84 -20.63
CA PRO A 42 -8.66 -2.15 -20.43
C PRO A 42 -8.49 -0.98 -21.41
N GLY A 43 -7.93 0.13 -20.94
CA GLY A 43 -7.72 1.34 -21.75
C GLY A 43 -8.91 2.30 -21.87
N TYR A 44 -10.14 1.92 -21.49
CA TYR A 44 -11.34 2.76 -21.72
C TYR A 44 -11.19 4.24 -21.29
N LEU A 45 -10.57 4.48 -20.12
CA LEU A 45 -10.44 5.81 -19.53
C LEU A 45 -9.52 6.74 -20.35
N ARG A 46 -8.53 6.17 -21.07
CA ARG A 46 -7.64 6.90 -22.00
C ARG A 46 -8.39 7.51 -23.18
N ASN A 47 -9.55 6.94 -23.54
CA ASN A 47 -10.33 7.36 -24.70
C ASN A 47 -11.39 8.43 -24.34
N ILE A 48 -11.54 8.79 -23.05
CA ILE A 48 -12.53 9.77 -22.57
C ILE A 48 -11.92 10.91 -21.73
N LEU A 49 -10.61 10.86 -21.46
CA LEU A 49 -9.84 11.95 -20.84
C LEU A 49 -8.97 12.66 -21.89
N PRO A 50 -8.60 13.94 -21.65
CA PRO A 50 -7.59 14.62 -22.46
C PRO A 50 -6.24 13.90 -22.46
N ILE A 51 -5.50 13.99 -23.56
CA ILE A 51 -4.17 13.37 -23.72
C ILE A 51 -3.05 14.04 -22.91
N SER A 52 -3.31 15.24 -22.39
CA SER A 52 -2.40 16.09 -21.62
C SER A 52 -3.14 16.75 -20.46
N ALA A 53 -2.44 17.07 -19.37
CA ALA A 53 -2.99 17.89 -18.30
C ALA A 53 -3.35 19.31 -18.83
N PRO A 54 -4.39 19.96 -18.26
CA PRO A 54 -4.75 21.32 -18.65
C PRO A 54 -3.68 22.33 -18.21
N ILE A 55 -3.45 23.36 -19.04
CA ILE A 55 -2.51 24.46 -18.75
C ILE A 55 -3.10 25.39 -17.67
N ASP A 56 -4.41 25.66 -17.80
CA ASP A 56 -5.20 26.54 -16.96
C ASP A 56 -6.15 25.70 -16.08
N GLY A 57 -6.39 26.13 -14.84
CA GLY A 57 -7.23 25.40 -13.88
C GLY A 57 -8.72 25.34 -14.27
N GLU A 58 -9.26 24.12 -14.36
CA GLU A 58 -10.66 23.90 -14.75
C GLU A 58 -11.67 24.32 -13.66
N PRO A 59 -12.91 24.70 -14.03
CA PRO A 59 -14.00 24.91 -13.08
C PRO A 59 -14.28 23.65 -12.25
N TRP A 60 -14.53 23.81 -10.94
CA TRP A 60 -14.86 22.68 -10.07
C TRP A 60 -16.09 21.92 -10.55
N GLU A 61 -17.08 22.64 -11.07
CA GLU A 61 -18.31 22.06 -11.59
C GLU A 61 -18.04 21.01 -12.70
N ASN A 62 -17.03 21.20 -13.55
CA ASN A 62 -16.59 20.21 -14.55
C ASN A 62 -15.94 19.00 -13.87
N ILE A 63 -14.97 19.25 -12.97
CA ILE A 63 -14.21 18.22 -12.24
C ILE A 63 -15.16 17.31 -11.43
N PHE A 64 -16.19 17.90 -10.82
CA PHE A 64 -17.20 17.19 -10.05
C PHE A 64 -18.16 16.39 -10.94
N GLN A 65 -18.57 16.94 -12.09
CA GLN A 65 -19.42 16.23 -13.06
C GLN A 65 -18.71 14.98 -13.63
N ASP A 66 -17.39 15.07 -13.86
CA ASP A 66 -16.57 13.97 -14.36
C ASP A 66 -16.49 12.75 -13.41
N ILE A 67 -16.81 12.92 -12.12
CA ILE A 67 -16.86 11.81 -11.16
C ILE A 67 -17.90 10.77 -11.59
N GLU A 68 -19.11 11.19 -11.96
CA GLU A 68 -20.15 10.28 -12.45
C GLU A 68 -20.01 9.96 -13.94
N LEU A 69 -19.56 10.90 -14.77
CA LEU A 69 -19.47 10.69 -16.22
C LEU A 69 -18.28 9.82 -16.65
N LYS A 70 -17.12 9.93 -15.98
CA LYS A 70 -15.85 9.31 -16.42
C LYS A 70 -15.26 8.34 -15.40
N ILE A 71 -15.38 8.61 -14.09
CA ILE A 71 -14.76 7.78 -13.06
C ILE A 71 -15.66 6.61 -12.64
N MET A 72 -16.86 6.87 -12.12
CA MET A 72 -17.77 5.84 -11.59
C MET A 72 -18.10 4.68 -12.55
N PRO A 73 -18.22 4.86 -13.89
CA PRO A 73 -18.50 3.75 -14.81
C PRO A 73 -17.42 2.65 -14.83
N GLY A 74 -16.19 2.96 -14.39
CA GLY A 74 -15.09 2.01 -14.23
C GLY A 74 -14.77 1.62 -12.79
N VAL A 75 -15.50 2.13 -11.79
CA VAL A 75 -15.30 1.78 -10.38
C VAL A 75 -15.85 0.37 -10.12
N THR A 76 -15.07 -0.45 -9.41
CA THR A 76 -15.61 -1.64 -8.73
C THR A 76 -16.11 -1.20 -7.36
N HIS A 77 -17.39 -1.35 -7.06
CA HIS A 77 -18.01 -0.74 -5.87
C HIS A 77 -17.76 -1.58 -4.60
N TRP A 78 -16.55 -1.49 -4.06
CA TRP A 78 -16.07 -2.28 -2.90
C TRP A 78 -16.93 -2.22 -1.64
N GLN A 79 -17.69 -1.14 -1.41
CA GLN A 79 -18.58 -1.00 -0.24
C GLN A 79 -19.99 -1.57 -0.46
N SER A 80 -20.30 -2.06 -1.66
CA SER A 80 -21.63 -2.58 -2.01
C SER A 80 -21.91 -3.92 -1.31
N PRO A 81 -23.12 -4.15 -0.77
CA PRO A 81 -23.51 -5.45 -0.20
C PRO A 81 -23.32 -6.64 -1.15
N HIS A 82 -23.38 -6.44 -2.47
CA HIS A 82 -23.23 -7.50 -3.49
C HIS A 82 -21.76 -7.68 -3.97
N MET A 83 -20.80 -7.06 -3.27
CA MET A 83 -19.37 -7.30 -3.42
C MET A 83 -18.97 -8.49 -2.54
N HIS A 84 -18.63 -9.62 -3.13
CA HIS A 84 -18.18 -10.82 -2.41
C HIS A 84 -16.81 -11.34 -2.85
N ALA A 85 -16.11 -10.56 -3.67
CA ALA A 85 -14.75 -10.84 -4.11
C ALA A 85 -13.72 -10.55 -3.01
N TYR A 86 -12.56 -11.19 -3.11
CA TYR A 86 -11.40 -11.01 -2.22
C TYR A 86 -11.77 -11.17 -0.73
N PHE A 87 -11.23 -10.31 0.14
CA PHE A 87 -11.75 -10.05 1.48
C PHE A 87 -12.32 -8.62 1.52
N PRO A 88 -13.10 -8.24 2.55
CA PRO A 88 -13.68 -6.89 2.62
C PRO A 88 -12.57 -5.83 2.68
N ALA A 89 -12.89 -4.60 2.31
CA ALA A 89 -12.03 -3.43 2.46
C ALA A 89 -12.88 -2.23 2.90
N LEU A 90 -13.40 -2.31 4.12
CA LEU A 90 -14.54 -1.49 4.55
C LEU A 90 -14.18 -0.07 5.00
N ASN A 91 -15.07 0.88 4.71
CA ASN A 91 -15.05 2.22 5.29
C ASN A 91 -16.25 2.46 6.22
N CYS A 92 -16.26 3.62 6.88
CA CYS A 92 -17.41 4.17 7.60
C CYS A 92 -17.24 5.70 7.77
N PRO A 93 -18.31 6.46 8.08
CA PRO A 93 -18.24 7.93 8.22
C PRO A 93 -17.19 8.39 9.24
N ALA A 94 -17.09 7.72 10.39
CA ALA A 94 -16.08 8.04 11.41
C ALA A 94 -14.63 7.87 10.91
N SER A 95 -14.38 6.91 10.01
CA SER A 95 -13.06 6.70 9.40
C SER A 95 -12.75 7.75 8.33
N LEU A 96 -13.76 8.18 7.57
CA LEU A 96 -13.63 9.19 6.51
C LEU A 96 -13.37 10.58 7.11
N LEU A 97 -14.19 11.00 8.09
CA LEU A 97 -14.03 12.25 8.83
C LEU A 97 -12.65 12.38 9.51
N ALA A 98 -12.04 11.25 9.86
CA ALA A 98 -10.75 11.23 10.52
C ALA A 98 -9.56 11.41 9.58
N ASP A 99 -9.53 10.77 8.38
CA ASP A 99 -8.49 11.12 7.40
C ASP A 99 -8.73 12.51 6.79
N MET A 100 -9.99 12.97 6.65
CA MET A 100 -10.26 14.39 6.31
C MET A 100 -9.56 15.37 7.27
N LEU A 101 -9.42 15.02 8.55
CA LEU A 101 -8.67 15.81 9.54
C LEU A 101 -7.16 15.50 9.49
N ALA A 102 -6.75 14.23 9.30
CA ALA A 102 -5.34 13.87 9.19
C ALA A 102 -4.67 14.52 7.97
N ASP A 103 -5.35 14.55 6.83
CA ASP A 103 -4.89 15.13 5.57
C ASP A 103 -4.93 16.68 5.60
N ALA A 104 -5.80 17.27 6.43
CA ALA A 104 -5.81 18.71 6.69
C ALA A 104 -4.69 19.16 7.66
N ILE A 105 -4.31 18.30 8.61
CA ILE A 105 -3.13 18.51 9.47
C ILE A 105 -1.83 18.26 8.70
N ASN A 106 -1.84 17.24 7.82
CA ASN A 106 -0.73 16.81 6.94
C ASN A 106 0.63 16.67 7.65
N CYS A 107 0.64 16.28 8.93
CA CYS A 107 1.88 16.07 9.67
C CYS A 107 2.54 14.74 9.28
N LEU A 108 3.88 14.73 9.36
CA LEU A 108 4.69 13.54 9.23
C LEU A 108 5.23 13.16 10.61
N GLY A 109 5.10 11.88 10.98
CA GLY A 109 5.59 11.31 12.24
C GLY A 109 6.66 10.25 11.97
N PHE A 110 7.79 10.64 11.37
CA PHE A 110 8.91 9.73 11.14
C PHE A 110 9.75 9.56 12.41
N THR A 111 10.02 10.68 13.10
CA THR A 111 10.47 10.72 14.49
C THR A 111 9.38 11.27 15.41
N TRP A 112 9.49 11.02 16.72
CA TRP A 112 8.64 11.65 17.73
C TRP A 112 8.67 13.19 17.62
N ALA A 113 9.85 13.79 17.44
CA ALA A 113 9.96 15.25 17.34
C ALA A 113 9.32 15.83 16.06
N SER A 114 9.20 15.05 14.97
CA SER A 114 8.55 15.51 13.74
C SER A 114 7.04 15.72 13.89
N SER A 115 6.37 14.92 14.73
CA SER A 115 5.01 15.19 15.21
C SER A 115 4.66 14.30 16.41
N PRO A 116 4.80 14.79 17.67
CA PRO A 116 4.62 13.94 18.86
C PRO A 116 3.26 13.25 18.91
N VAL A 117 2.17 13.98 18.61
CA VAL A 117 0.80 13.45 18.60
C VAL A 117 0.60 12.32 17.58
N CYS A 118 1.40 12.27 16.51
CA CYS A 118 1.37 11.21 15.51
C CYS A 118 1.90 9.89 16.10
N THR A 119 3.04 9.96 16.79
CA THR A 119 3.64 8.82 17.52
C THR A 119 2.79 8.40 18.72
N GLU A 120 2.49 9.34 19.64
CA GLU A 120 1.82 9.05 20.92
C GLU A 120 0.44 8.41 20.73
N LEU A 121 -0.38 8.95 19.81
CA LEU A 121 -1.70 8.39 19.56
C LEU A 121 -1.60 7.00 18.90
N GLU A 122 -0.59 6.74 18.06
CA GLU A 122 -0.38 5.41 17.50
C GLU A 122 0.00 4.40 18.58
N THR A 123 0.93 4.77 19.47
CA THR A 123 1.33 3.96 20.63
C THR A 123 0.13 3.59 21.51
N ILE A 124 -0.70 4.57 21.88
CA ILE A 124 -1.92 4.36 22.69
C ILE A 124 -2.93 3.46 21.97
N VAL A 125 -3.19 3.72 20.69
CA VAL A 125 -4.23 3.02 19.92
C VAL A 125 -3.81 1.59 19.54
N MET A 126 -2.52 1.35 19.28
CA MET A 126 -1.99 0.00 19.07
C MET A 126 -2.00 -0.83 20.36
N ASN A 127 -1.83 -0.19 21.53
CA ASN A 127 -2.07 -0.84 22.82
C ASN A 127 -3.56 -1.18 23.04
N TRP A 128 -4.47 -0.26 22.71
CA TRP A 128 -5.93 -0.55 22.77
C TRP A 128 -6.29 -1.71 21.85
N LEU A 129 -5.84 -1.70 20.60
CA LEU A 129 -6.18 -2.72 19.61
C LEU A 129 -5.56 -4.09 19.94
N GLY A 130 -4.33 -4.12 20.47
CA GLY A 130 -3.69 -5.35 20.95
C GLY A 130 -4.47 -5.99 22.11
N LYS A 131 -4.90 -5.19 23.10
CA LYS A 131 -5.78 -5.65 24.19
C LYS A 131 -7.18 -6.05 23.69
N MET A 132 -7.71 -5.38 22.67
CA MET A 132 -8.98 -5.74 22.03
C MET A 132 -8.93 -7.13 21.39
N ILE A 133 -7.86 -7.51 20.69
CA ILE A 133 -7.73 -8.87 20.12
C ILE A 133 -7.23 -9.92 21.13
N GLY A 134 -6.62 -9.48 22.23
CA GLY A 134 -6.11 -10.35 23.29
C GLY A 134 -4.68 -10.84 23.06
N LEU A 135 -3.78 -9.96 22.59
CA LEU A 135 -2.35 -10.25 22.59
C LEU A 135 -1.77 -10.30 24.02
N PRO A 136 -0.72 -11.10 24.27
CA PRO A 136 0.15 -10.97 25.44
C PRO A 136 0.71 -9.55 25.61
N ASP A 137 0.96 -9.12 26.85
CA ASP A 137 1.53 -7.80 27.14
C ASP A 137 2.96 -7.62 26.54
N ASP A 138 3.70 -8.71 26.24
CA ASP A 138 4.99 -8.70 25.51
C ASP A 138 4.93 -7.97 24.16
N PHE A 139 3.74 -7.89 23.52
CA PHE A 139 3.55 -7.21 22.24
C PHE A 139 3.17 -5.73 22.39
N LEU A 140 2.89 -5.27 23.61
CA LEU A 140 2.38 -3.93 23.85
C LEU A 140 3.51 -2.97 24.20
N HIS A 141 3.28 -1.69 23.94
CA HIS A 141 4.16 -0.60 24.38
C HIS A 141 3.99 -0.42 25.89
N CYS A 142 4.81 -1.13 26.66
CA CYS A 142 4.91 -1.04 28.12
C CYS A 142 6.26 -0.41 28.48
N PRO A 143 6.39 0.35 29.59
CA PRO A 143 7.64 1.07 29.92
C PRO A 143 8.89 0.18 29.95
N ASP A 144 8.78 -1.01 30.55
CA ASP A 144 9.85 -2.02 30.63
C ASP A 144 9.72 -3.11 29.54
N GLY A 145 8.81 -2.91 28.57
CA GLY A 145 8.49 -3.89 27.52
C GLY A 145 9.44 -3.77 26.32
N SER A 146 9.89 -4.91 25.78
CA SER A 146 10.73 -4.92 24.58
C SER A 146 9.96 -4.83 23.26
N GLY A 147 8.65 -5.04 23.28
CA GLY A 147 7.80 -5.12 22.10
C GLY A 147 7.09 -3.81 21.76
N GLY A 148 6.04 -3.92 20.94
CA GLY A 148 5.17 -2.81 20.60
C GLY A 148 4.43 -3.00 19.28
N GLY A 149 3.54 -2.06 18.97
CA GLY A 149 2.72 -2.07 17.75
C GLY A 149 2.87 -0.82 16.89
N VAL A 150 2.91 -1.00 15.56
CA VAL A 150 3.04 0.06 14.55
C VAL A 150 2.02 -0.12 13.41
N ILE A 151 1.47 0.97 12.90
CA ILE A 151 0.54 0.99 11.76
C ILE A 151 1.31 1.11 10.43
N GLN A 152 1.37 -0.02 9.73
CA GLN A 152 1.90 -0.18 8.38
C GLN A 152 0.82 0.09 7.31
N THR A 153 1.24 0.18 6.06
CA THR A 153 0.34 0.35 4.90
C THR A 153 -0.41 -0.96 4.62
N THR A 154 0.32 -2.09 4.55
CA THR A 154 -0.23 -3.40 4.13
C THR A 154 0.32 -4.58 4.94
N ALA A 155 -0.44 -5.68 5.05
CA ALA A 155 0.09 -6.95 5.57
C ALA A 155 1.30 -7.44 4.76
N SER A 156 1.33 -7.21 3.44
CA SER A 156 2.48 -7.56 2.59
C SER A 156 3.77 -6.85 3.02
N GLU A 157 3.67 -5.58 3.37
CA GLU A 157 4.76 -4.78 3.95
C GLU A 157 5.12 -5.28 5.36
N SER A 158 4.13 -5.59 6.20
CA SER A 158 4.36 -6.16 7.53
C SER A 158 5.11 -7.50 7.50
N THR A 159 4.71 -8.43 6.62
CA THR A 159 5.39 -9.72 6.41
C THR A 159 6.81 -9.52 5.89
N LEU A 160 7.02 -8.59 4.94
CA LEU A 160 8.35 -8.26 4.45
C LEU A 160 9.23 -7.67 5.56
N ILE A 161 8.72 -6.72 6.35
CA ILE A 161 9.42 -6.15 7.51
C ILE A 161 9.84 -7.24 8.50
N CYS A 162 8.94 -8.17 8.83
CA CYS A 162 9.23 -9.27 9.74
C CYS A 162 10.25 -10.27 9.17
N LEU A 163 10.15 -10.60 7.88
CA LEU A 163 11.14 -11.45 7.19
C LEU A 163 12.51 -10.79 7.15
N LEU A 164 12.59 -9.49 6.87
CA LEU A 164 13.84 -8.72 6.88
C LEU A 164 14.44 -8.65 8.30
N ALA A 165 13.62 -8.47 9.34
CA ALA A 165 14.06 -8.47 10.73
C ALA A 165 14.61 -9.85 11.17
N ALA A 166 13.90 -10.93 10.83
CA ALA A 166 14.35 -12.29 11.04
C ALA A 166 15.67 -12.60 10.30
N ARG A 167 15.79 -12.14 9.05
CA ARG A 167 16.97 -12.28 8.20
C ARG A 167 18.19 -11.58 8.82
N THR A 168 18.01 -10.34 9.30
CA THR A 168 19.07 -9.61 10.02
C THR A 168 19.48 -10.31 11.32
N ARG A 169 18.51 -10.85 12.08
CA ARG A 169 18.78 -11.65 13.29
C ARG A 169 19.64 -12.88 12.98
N ALA A 170 19.26 -13.65 11.96
CA ALA A 170 19.97 -14.85 11.54
C ALA A 170 21.38 -14.56 11.01
N ILE A 171 21.53 -13.54 10.16
CA ILE A 171 22.83 -13.12 9.62
C ILE A 171 23.79 -12.74 10.75
N ARG A 172 23.35 -11.92 11.73
CA ARG A 172 24.22 -11.50 12.84
C ARG A 172 24.60 -12.66 13.75
N SER A 173 23.67 -13.54 14.09
CA SER A 173 23.95 -14.72 14.93
C SER A 173 24.96 -15.68 14.29
N ILE A 174 25.01 -15.75 12.96
CA ILE A 174 26.07 -16.48 12.24
C ILE A 174 27.37 -15.68 12.23
N GLN A 175 27.35 -14.37 11.97
CA GLN A 175 28.56 -13.52 11.98
C GLN A 175 29.24 -13.39 13.35
N GLU A 176 28.50 -13.61 14.45
CA GLU A 176 29.07 -13.75 15.81
C GLU A 176 30.03 -14.96 15.93
N ASN A 177 29.90 -15.96 15.05
CA ASN A 177 30.73 -17.18 15.02
C ASN A 177 31.60 -17.27 13.75
N GLU A 178 31.12 -16.74 12.62
CA GLU A 178 31.77 -16.72 11.31
C GLU A 178 32.01 -15.26 10.82
N PRO A 179 32.77 -14.41 11.55
CA PRO A 179 32.86 -12.97 11.26
C PRO A 179 33.49 -12.62 9.91
N ALA A 180 34.21 -13.56 9.29
CA ALA A 180 34.78 -13.38 7.96
C ALA A 180 33.76 -13.59 6.81
N ARG A 181 32.59 -14.18 7.09
CA ARG A 181 31.59 -14.53 6.08
C ARG A 181 30.65 -13.36 5.81
N SER A 182 30.47 -12.99 4.54
CA SER A 182 29.65 -11.85 4.19
C SER A 182 28.16 -12.12 4.43
N SER A 183 27.40 -11.05 4.70
CA SER A 183 25.96 -11.13 4.89
C SER A 183 25.22 -11.72 3.68
N SER A 184 25.82 -11.65 2.48
CA SER A 184 25.28 -12.23 1.25
C SER A 184 25.47 -13.75 1.18
N GLU A 185 26.65 -14.25 1.56
CA GLU A 185 26.98 -15.68 1.62
C GLU A 185 26.29 -16.44 2.77
N ILE A 186 25.78 -15.69 3.75
CA ILE A 186 24.87 -16.23 4.77
C ILE A 186 23.45 -16.24 4.22
N ASN A 187 23.01 -15.13 3.62
CA ASN A 187 21.66 -15.00 3.05
C ASN A 187 21.35 -16.04 1.97
N SER A 188 22.30 -16.40 1.11
CA SER A 188 22.12 -17.45 0.10
C SER A 188 21.77 -18.83 0.68
N CYS A 189 22.18 -19.10 1.92
CA CYS A 189 21.86 -20.31 2.68
C CYS A 189 20.60 -20.19 3.55
N LEU A 190 20.01 -19.00 3.70
CA LEU A 190 18.81 -18.80 4.52
C LEU A 190 17.54 -19.35 3.84
N VAL A 191 16.76 -20.12 4.61
CA VAL A 191 15.49 -20.70 4.16
C VAL A 191 14.33 -20.38 5.11
N ALA A 192 13.22 -19.98 4.50
CA ALA A 192 11.98 -19.58 5.13
C ALA A 192 10.83 -20.53 4.74
N TYR A 193 9.84 -20.67 5.62
CA TYR A 193 8.72 -21.61 5.46
C TYR A 193 7.37 -20.91 5.51
N CYS A 194 6.39 -21.40 4.76
CA CYS A 194 4.99 -21.00 4.86
C CYS A 194 4.05 -22.12 4.40
N SER A 195 2.76 -21.99 4.68
CA SER A 195 1.73 -22.93 4.21
C SER A 195 1.58 -22.86 2.69
N ASP A 196 1.28 -23.96 2.01
CA ASP A 196 0.89 -23.93 0.58
C ASP A 196 -0.42 -23.15 0.33
N GLN A 197 -1.14 -22.77 1.39
CA GLN A 197 -2.31 -21.88 1.40
C GLN A 197 -1.99 -20.42 1.79
N ALA A 198 -0.73 -20.10 2.06
CA ALA A 198 -0.30 -18.76 2.44
C ALA A 198 -0.59 -17.72 1.34
N HIS A 199 -0.73 -16.44 1.72
CA HIS A 199 -0.93 -15.38 0.75
C HIS A 199 0.36 -15.12 -0.05
N SER A 200 0.24 -14.76 -1.33
CA SER A 200 1.39 -14.53 -2.24
C SER A 200 2.28 -13.34 -1.85
N SER A 201 1.91 -12.57 -0.82
CA SER A 201 2.84 -11.64 -0.15
C SER A 201 4.01 -12.34 0.51
N VAL A 202 3.86 -13.58 1.00
CA VAL A 202 4.94 -14.33 1.64
C VAL A 202 5.99 -14.75 0.60
N GLU A 203 5.54 -15.29 -0.54
CA GLU A 203 6.40 -15.53 -1.71
C GLU A 203 7.12 -14.26 -2.14
N LYS A 204 6.38 -13.16 -2.30
CA LYS A 204 6.93 -11.87 -2.73
C LYS A 204 7.90 -11.27 -1.70
N ALA A 205 7.73 -11.54 -0.40
CA ALA A 205 8.67 -11.17 0.63
C ALA A 205 9.97 -11.99 0.53
N GLY A 206 9.89 -13.28 0.20
CA GLY A 206 11.06 -14.10 -0.13
C GLY A 206 11.81 -13.58 -1.36
N LEU A 207 11.08 -13.26 -2.44
CA LEU A 207 11.65 -12.69 -3.68
C LEU A 207 12.37 -11.34 -3.45
N ILE A 208 11.77 -10.42 -2.68
CA ILE A 208 12.38 -9.13 -2.34
C ILE A 208 13.54 -9.29 -1.34
N GLY A 209 13.40 -10.23 -0.39
CA GLY A 209 14.44 -10.54 0.60
C GLY A 209 15.63 -11.32 0.03
N LEU A 210 15.54 -11.83 -1.20
CA LEU A 210 16.46 -12.79 -1.82
C LEU A 210 16.66 -14.04 -0.94
N VAL A 211 15.57 -14.57 -0.39
CA VAL A 211 15.52 -15.69 0.55
C VAL A 211 14.84 -16.91 -0.10
N GLN A 212 15.35 -18.11 0.16
CA GLN A 212 14.70 -19.35 -0.32
C GLN A 212 13.39 -19.58 0.45
N MET A 213 12.28 -19.80 -0.27
CA MET A 213 10.95 -20.05 0.32
C MET A 213 10.54 -21.51 0.11
N ARG A 214 10.07 -22.17 1.18
CA ARG A 214 9.58 -23.54 1.20
C ARG A 214 8.09 -23.56 1.54
N TYR A 215 7.27 -24.05 0.61
CA TYR A 215 5.85 -24.30 0.85
C TYR A 215 5.68 -25.64 1.57
N ILE A 216 5.05 -25.61 2.73
CA ILE A 216 4.69 -26.78 3.54
C ILE A 216 3.27 -27.21 3.16
N GLU A 217 3.13 -28.49 2.85
CA GLU A 217 1.88 -29.11 2.44
C GLU A 217 0.78 -28.94 3.51
N SER A 218 -0.42 -28.53 3.09
CA SER A 218 -1.59 -28.42 3.97
C SER A 218 -2.36 -29.74 4.12
N ASP A 219 -3.14 -29.87 5.20
CA ASP A 219 -4.05 -30.98 5.46
C ASP A 219 -5.43 -30.81 4.81
N ASN A 220 -6.39 -31.67 5.16
CA ASN A 220 -7.73 -31.67 4.59
C ASN A 220 -8.58 -30.46 5.02
N GLU A 221 -8.27 -29.84 6.17
CA GLU A 221 -8.88 -28.58 6.62
C GLU A 221 -8.05 -27.36 6.17
N LEU A 222 -7.06 -27.60 5.27
CA LEU A 222 -6.20 -26.60 4.66
C LEU A 222 -5.30 -25.86 5.66
N SER A 223 -4.88 -26.56 6.73
CA SER A 223 -3.88 -26.12 7.73
C SER A 223 -2.51 -26.74 7.46
N MET A 224 -1.41 -26.00 7.71
CA MET A 224 -0.04 -26.47 7.57
C MET A 224 0.25 -27.76 8.39
N LYS A 225 0.78 -28.80 7.75
CA LYS A 225 1.17 -30.06 8.41
C LYS A 225 2.47 -29.91 9.22
N LYS A 226 2.38 -30.00 10.55
CA LYS A 226 3.53 -29.93 11.48
C LYS A 226 4.67 -30.89 11.15
N ASP A 227 4.33 -32.14 10.76
CA ASP A 227 5.33 -33.18 10.49
C ASP A 227 6.08 -32.90 9.18
N MET A 228 5.42 -32.23 8.23
CA MET A 228 6.03 -31.77 6.98
C MET A 228 6.93 -30.54 7.21
N LEU A 229 6.56 -29.63 8.13
CA LEU A 229 7.43 -28.54 8.58
C LEU A 229 8.71 -29.08 9.25
N ILE A 230 8.57 -30.02 10.21
CA ILE A 230 9.73 -30.66 10.86
C ILE A 230 10.62 -31.39 9.84
N LYS A 231 10.00 -32.14 8.91
CA LYS A 231 10.71 -32.86 7.85
C LYS A 231 11.47 -31.91 6.92
N ALA A 232 10.90 -30.76 6.56
CA ALA A 232 11.56 -29.75 5.73
C ALA A 232 12.75 -29.13 6.47
N ILE A 233 12.54 -28.64 7.71
CA ILE A 233 13.60 -28.09 8.57
C ILE A 233 14.77 -29.08 8.71
N CYS A 234 14.50 -30.33 9.07
CA CYS A 234 15.53 -31.35 9.26
C CYS A 234 16.10 -31.95 7.96
N GLN A 235 15.59 -31.57 6.79
CA GLN A 235 16.21 -31.87 5.50
C GLN A 235 17.09 -30.71 5.06
N ASP A 236 16.56 -29.48 5.07
CA ASP A 236 17.31 -28.26 4.75
C ASP A 236 18.57 -28.11 5.63
N GLN A 237 18.50 -28.46 6.92
CA GLN A 237 19.67 -28.50 7.81
C GLN A 237 20.75 -29.52 7.40
N LYS A 238 20.37 -30.66 6.80
CA LYS A 238 21.33 -31.65 6.28
C LYS A 238 21.96 -31.21 4.98
N ASP A 239 21.21 -30.45 4.18
CA ASP A 239 21.63 -29.89 2.90
C ASP A 239 22.45 -28.59 3.07
N GLY A 240 22.80 -28.22 4.32
CA GLY A 240 23.65 -27.06 4.65
C GLY A 240 22.92 -25.71 4.64
N LEU A 241 21.60 -25.71 4.57
CA LEU A 241 20.77 -24.50 4.65
C LEU A 241 20.44 -24.17 6.12
N VAL A 242 20.07 -22.90 6.34
CA VAL A 242 19.77 -22.33 7.66
C VAL A 242 18.30 -21.93 7.72
N PRO A 243 17.44 -22.78 8.34
CA PRO A 243 16.11 -22.40 8.77
C PRO A 243 16.14 -21.14 9.65
N PHE A 244 15.31 -20.13 9.35
CA PHE A 244 15.25 -18.92 10.18
C PHE A 244 13.88 -18.26 10.35
N PHE A 245 12.88 -18.57 9.51
CA PHE A 245 11.58 -17.88 9.51
C PHE A 245 10.43 -18.80 9.12
N VAL A 246 9.29 -18.67 9.80
CA VAL A 246 8.02 -19.34 9.47
C VAL A 246 6.91 -18.30 9.43
N CYS A 247 6.14 -18.27 8.34
CA CYS A 247 4.86 -17.57 8.28
C CYS A 247 3.71 -18.56 8.49
N ALA A 248 2.98 -18.41 9.59
CA ALA A 248 1.73 -19.12 9.85
C ALA A 248 0.54 -18.19 9.57
N THR A 249 -0.49 -18.72 8.91
CA THR A 249 -1.61 -17.94 8.39
C THR A 249 -2.90 -18.21 9.17
N LEU A 250 -3.49 -17.18 9.76
CA LEU A 250 -4.80 -17.23 10.41
C LEU A 250 -5.85 -16.60 9.49
N GLY A 251 -6.64 -17.44 8.82
CA GLY A 251 -7.62 -17.03 7.82
C GLY A 251 -7.01 -16.92 6.42
N THR A 252 -6.54 -18.05 5.88
CA THR A 252 -5.92 -18.16 4.54
C THR A 252 -6.77 -17.54 3.42
N THR A 253 -6.11 -17.09 2.35
CA THR A 253 -6.82 -16.37 1.27
C THR A 253 -7.76 -17.29 0.48
N GLY A 254 -7.40 -18.57 0.29
CA GLY A 254 -8.20 -19.54 -0.46
C GLY A 254 -9.53 -19.87 0.22
N ALA A 255 -9.47 -20.38 1.44
CA ALA A 255 -10.62 -20.98 2.15
C ALA A 255 -10.92 -20.36 3.54
N CYS A 256 -10.09 -19.43 4.04
CA CYS A 256 -10.13 -18.95 5.42
C CYS A 256 -9.87 -20.07 6.46
N SER A 257 -8.97 -21.01 6.12
CA SER A 257 -8.39 -21.97 7.05
C SER A 257 -7.36 -21.31 7.99
N PHE A 258 -6.93 -22.03 9.02
CA PHE A 258 -6.05 -21.52 10.07
C PHE A 258 -4.91 -22.51 10.35
N ASP A 259 -3.67 -22.07 10.21
CA ASP A 259 -2.49 -22.86 10.59
C ASP A 259 -2.42 -23.01 12.13
N ASN A 260 -2.15 -24.24 12.62
CA ASN A 260 -2.24 -24.54 14.05
C ASN A 260 -1.03 -24.03 14.88
N LEU A 261 -1.16 -22.85 15.49
CA LEU A 261 -0.08 -22.24 16.28
C LEU A 261 0.32 -23.05 17.53
N GLN A 262 -0.57 -23.87 18.10
CA GLN A 262 -0.23 -24.74 19.23
C GLN A 262 0.76 -25.85 18.84
N GLU A 263 0.86 -26.18 17.55
CA GLU A 263 1.80 -27.17 17.02
C GLU A 263 3.02 -26.51 16.35
N ILE A 264 2.81 -25.40 15.63
CA ILE A 264 3.88 -24.66 14.93
C ILE A 264 4.76 -23.85 15.90
N GLY A 265 4.17 -23.24 16.93
CA GLY A 265 4.88 -22.42 17.92
C GLY A 265 6.03 -23.14 18.62
N PRO A 266 5.78 -24.31 19.25
CA PRO A 266 6.83 -25.12 19.86
C PRO A 266 7.92 -25.58 18.88
N ILE A 267 7.60 -25.79 17.60
CA ILE A 267 8.60 -26.11 16.56
C ILE A 267 9.48 -24.88 16.31
N CYS A 268 8.89 -23.70 16.10
CA CYS A 268 9.65 -22.47 15.86
C CYS A 268 10.59 -22.16 17.02
N ALA A 269 10.11 -22.27 18.26
CA ALA A 269 10.93 -22.10 19.46
C ALA A 269 12.08 -23.13 19.55
N LYS A 270 11.80 -24.43 19.31
CA LYS A 270 12.81 -25.50 19.34
C LYS A 270 13.94 -25.30 18.32
N TYR A 271 13.63 -24.77 17.14
CA TYR A 271 14.59 -24.55 16.06
C TYR A 271 15.04 -23.07 15.93
N CYS A 272 14.75 -22.22 16.92
CA CYS A 272 15.09 -20.79 16.98
C CYS A 272 14.59 -19.93 15.80
N LEU A 273 13.53 -20.37 15.13
CA LEU A 273 12.93 -19.71 13.96
C LEU A 273 12.09 -18.51 14.39
N TRP A 274 12.11 -17.45 13.59
CA TRP A 274 11.15 -16.35 13.73
C TRP A 274 9.76 -16.82 13.31
N LEU A 275 8.78 -16.78 14.21
CA LEU A 275 7.38 -17.06 13.89
C LEU A 275 6.61 -15.75 13.64
N HIS A 276 6.24 -15.52 12.39
CA HIS A 276 5.35 -14.44 11.96
C HIS A 276 3.93 -14.97 11.74
N ILE A 277 2.94 -14.26 12.26
CA ILE A 277 1.52 -14.57 12.06
C ILE A 277 0.90 -13.59 11.07
N ASP A 278 0.55 -14.06 9.87
CA ASP A 278 -0.35 -13.33 8.95
C ASP A 278 -1.80 -13.63 9.36
N ALA A 279 -2.42 -12.68 10.06
CA ALA A 279 -3.84 -12.72 10.42
C ALA A 279 -4.65 -11.70 9.60
N ALA A 280 -4.20 -11.28 8.40
CA ALA A 280 -4.68 -10.11 7.68
C ALA A 280 -6.21 -9.91 7.68
N TYR A 281 -7.00 -10.97 7.46
CA TYR A 281 -8.46 -10.92 7.58
C TYR A 281 -8.96 -11.33 8.97
N ALA A 282 -8.59 -12.51 9.47
CA ALA A 282 -9.19 -13.08 10.68
C ALA A 282 -8.83 -12.32 11.98
N GLY A 283 -7.73 -11.56 11.99
CA GLY A 283 -7.32 -10.74 13.14
C GLY A 283 -8.39 -9.75 13.60
N SER A 284 -9.19 -9.24 12.66
CA SER A 284 -10.35 -8.39 12.97
C SER A 284 -11.41 -9.10 13.80
N ALA A 285 -11.53 -10.44 13.69
CA ALA A 285 -12.52 -11.23 14.40
C ALA A 285 -12.14 -11.52 15.86
N PHE A 286 -10.85 -11.49 16.21
CA PHE A 286 -10.36 -11.78 17.56
C PHE A 286 -10.77 -10.73 18.61
N ILE A 287 -11.37 -9.61 18.19
CA ILE A 287 -12.09 -8.70 19.11
C ILE A 287 -13.28 -9.39 19.81
N CYS A 288 -13.83 -10.44 19.20
CA CYS A 288 -14.84 -11.31 19.77
C CYS A 288 -14.14 -12.50 20.48
N PRO A 289 -14.27 -12.65 21.82
CA PRO A 289 -13.56 -13.70 22.57
C PRO A 289 -13.77 -15.12 22.04
N GLU A 290 -14.95 -15.42 21.51
CA GLU A 290 -15.31 -16.74 20.96
C GLU A 290 -14.48 -17.15 19.73
N PHE A 291 -13.84 -16.22 19.02
CA PHE A 291 -12.96 -16.51 17.89
C PHE A 291 -11.48 -16.57 18.27
N ARG A 292 -11.11 -16.30 19.53
CA ARG A 292 -9.71 -16.36 19.99
C ARG A 292 -9.15 -17.78 20.15
N GLY A 293 -9.95 -18.82 19.92
CA GLY A 293 -9.48 -20.22 19.92
C GLY A 293 -8.34 -20.49 18.93
N TRP A 294 -8.31 -19.75 17.82
CA TRP A 294 -7.25 -19.79 16.80
C TRP A 294 -5.98 -18.97 17.16
N LEU A 295 -5.99 -18.19 18.25
CA LEU A 295 -4.82 -17.46 18.76
C LEU A 295 -4.00 -18.26 19.79
N ARG A 296 -4.46 -19.43 20.25
CA ARG A 296 -3.69 -20.25 21.21
C ARG A 296 -2.38 -20.69 20.54
N GLY A 297 -1.23 -20.37 21.14
CA GLY A 297 0.08 -20.47 20.50
C GLY A 297 0.69 -19.11 20.09
N ILE A 298 -0.04 -18.00 20.21
CA ILE A 298 0.48 -16.63 20.00
C ILE A 298 1.64 -16.30 20.95
N GLU A 299 1.68 -16.95 22.12
CA GLU A 299 2.78 -16.90 23.09
C GLU A 299 4.11 -17.45 22.55
N PHE A 300 4.15 -18.04 21.36
CA PHE A 300 5.37 -18.42 20.63
C PHE A 300 5.74 -17.48 19.46
N ALA A 301 4.89 -16.52 19.08
CA ALA A 301 5.15 -15.67 17.92
C ALA A 301 6.16 -14.54 18.21
N ASP A 302 7.03 -14.23 17.25
CA ASP A 302 7.89 -13.04 17.29
C ASP A 302 7.13 -11.81 16.78
N SER A 303 6.18 -11.99 15.86
CA SER A 303 5.35 -10.91 15.31
C SER A 303 3.99 -11.37 14.78
N ILE A 304 3.03 -10.45 14.74
CA ILE A 304 1.68 -10.65 14.18
C ILE A 304 1.24 -9.39 13.42
N ALA A 305 0.56 -9.58 12.29
CA ALA A 305 -0.06 -8.48 11.55
C ALA A 305 -1.53 -8.80 11.19
N PHE A 306 -2.41 -7.79 11.28
CA PHE A 306 -3.72 -7.85 10.65
C PHE A 306 -4.20 -6.51 10.09
N ASN A 307 -5.24 -6.52 9.25
CA ASN A 307 -5.77 -5.31 8.63
C ASN A 307 -7.09 -4.87 9.30
N PRO A 308 -7.08 -3.82 10.14
CA PRO A 308 -8.27 -3.00 10.35
C PRO A 308 -8.91 -2.55 9.02
N SER A 309 -8.06 -2.29 8.01
CA SER A 309 -8.44 -2.01 6.62
C SER A 309 -9.09 -3.13 5.82
N LYS A 310 -9.31 -4.32 6.42
CA LYS A 310 -10.24 -5.30 5.88
C LYS A 310 -11.60 -5.18 6.55
N TRP A 311 -11.69 -5.55 7.83
CA TRP A 311 -12.97 -5.91 8.47
C TRP A 311 -13.26 -5.19 9.81
N LEU A 312 -12.54 -4.11 10.12
CA LEU A 312 -12.89 -3.20 11.24
C LEU A 312 -13.43 -1.83 10.77
N MET A 313 -13.85 -1.70 9.51
CA MET A 313 -14.44 -0.48 8.93
C MET A 313 -13.52 0.77 8.92
N VAL A 314 -12.24 0.62 9.25
CA VAL A 314 -11.22 1.65 9.02
C VAL A 314 -10.81 1.59 7.56
N HIS A 315 -11.05 2.63 6.77
CA HIS A 315 -10.74 2.54 5.34
C HIS A 315 -9.23 2.41 5.05
N PHE A 316 -8.88 1.78 3.93
CA PHE A 316 -7.48 1.62 3.49
C PHE A 316 -6.78 2.98 3.29
N ASP A 317 -5.51 3.16 3.64
CA ASP A 317 -4.56 2.21 4.26
C ASP A 317 -4.66 2.16 5.79
N CYS A 318 -4.60 0.94 6.36
CA CYS A 318 -4.43 0.70 7.80
C CYS A 318 -4.12 -0.79 8.06
N THR A 319 -2.88 -1.14 8.37
CA THR A 319 -2.47 -2.48 8.81
C THR A 319 -1.81 -2.36 10.18
N ALA A 320 -2.29 -3.12 11.16
CA ALA A 320 -1.79 -3.14 12.52
C ALA A 320 -0.78 -4.29 12.65
N MET A 321 0.49 -3.98 12.93
CA MET A 321 1.57 -4.95 13.10
C MET A 321 2.17 -4.81 14.50
N TRP A 322 2.38 -5.92 15.20
CA TRP A 322 3.08 -5.96 16.48
C TRP A 322 4.31 -6.88 16.41
N VAL A 323 5.33 -6.53 17.19
CA VAL A 323 6.54 -7.34 17.41
C VAL A 323 6.77 -7.54 18.90
N ARG A 324 7.29 -8.70 19.29
CA ARG A 324 7.71 -8.96 20.68
C ARG A 324 9.02 -8.27 21.04
N SER A 325 9.85 -7.97 20.04
CA SER A 325 11.10 -7.22 20.22
C SER A 325 11.29 -6.19 19.11
N SER A 326 11.06 -4.92 19.44
CA SER A 326 11.31 -3.75 18.60
C SER A 326 12.78 -3.65 18.18
N GLN A 327 13.70 -4.15 19.02
CA GLN A 327 15.14 -4.18 18.72
C GLN A 327 15.44 -4.89 17.39
N ALA A 328 14.66 -5.89 16.98
CA ALA A 328 14.88 -6.56 15.70
C ALA A 328 14.55 -5.66 14.48
N LEU A 329 13.60 -4.74 14.64
CA LEU A 329 13.28 -3.71 13.64
C LEU A 329 14.38 -2.64 13.62
N HIS A 330 14.72 -2.05 14.77
CA HIS A 330 15.81 -1.07 14.87
C HIS A 330 17.13 -1.63 14.31
N ARG A 331 17.53 -2.86 14.67
CA ARG A 331 18.74 -3.51 14.13
C ARG A 331 18.73 -3.65 12.60
N THR A 332 17.57 -3.59 11.94
CA THR A 332 17.38 -3.79 10.49
C THR A 332 17.21 -2.48 9.71
N PHE A 333 16.56 -1.47 10.30
CA PHE A 333 16.18 -0.22 9.61
C PHE A 333 16.80 1.05 10.22
N ASN A 334 17.65 0.94 11.24
CA ASN A 334 18.26 2.13 11.84
C ASN A 334 19.27 2.82 10.89
N VAL A 335 19.07 4.12 10.70
CA VAL A 335 19.99 5.08 10.08
C VAL A 335 19.87 6.39 10.87
N GLU A 336 21.00 6.98 11.24
CA GLU A 336 21.05 8.10 12.22
C GLU A 336 21.65 9.39 11.64
N PRO A 337 21.21 9.89 10.45
CA PRO A 337 21.76 11.12 9.91
C PRO A 337 21.39 12.32 10.81
N LEU A 338 22.34 13.24 10.99
CA LEU A 338 22.23 14.35 11.94
C LEU A 338 20.95 15.20 11.79
N TYR A 339 20.39 15.32 10.58
CA TYR A 339 19.16 16.08 10.32
C TYR A 339 17.85 15.40 10.79
N LEU A 340 17.91 14.17 11.31
CA LEU A 340 16.78 13.47 11.94
C LEU A 340 16.91 13.37 13.47
N GLN A 341 18.08 13.69 14.03
CA GLN A 341 18.34 13.58 15.46
C GLN A 341 17.64 14.70 16.26
N HIS A 342 17.22 14.40 17.48
CA HIS A 342 16.61 15.33 18.43
C HIS A 342 16.90 14.98 19.89
N GLU A 343 16.60 15.90 20.81
CA GLU A 343 16.91 15.78 22.25
C GLU A 343 16.36 14.49 22.90
N ASN A 344 15.21 14.00 22.45
CA ASN A 344 14.59 12.75 22.96
C ASN A 344 14.98 11.47 22.18
N SER A 345 16.01 11.50 21.33
CA SER A 345 16.40 10.30 20.53
C SER A 345 16.85 9.17 21.45
N GLY A 346 16.33 7.96 21.25
CA GLY A 346 16.59 6.82 22.14
C GLY A 346 15.81 6.81 23.46
N LEU A 347 15.07 7.88 23.78
CA LEU A 347 14.06 7.92 24.85
C LEU A 347 12.64 7.78 24.29
N ALA A 348 12.39 8.35 23.10
CA ALA A 348 11.10 8.28 22.41
C ALA A 348 11.06 7.21 21.29
N ILE A 349 9.85 6.88 20.83
CA ILE A 349 9.64 5.91 19.74
C ILE A 349 9.70 6.63 18.38
N ASP A 350 10.78 6.40 17.65
CA ASP A 350 10.96 6.88 16.28
C ASP A 350 10.53 5.81 15.28
N TYR A 351 9.26 5.88 14.87
CA TYR A 351 8.62 4.86 14.03
C TYR A 351 9.28 4.66 12.65
N MET A 352 10.13 5.57 12.18
CA MET A 352 10.97 5.34 10.99
C MET A 352 11.84 4.08 11.09
N HIS A 353 12.25 3.68 12.30
CA HIS A 353 13.03 2.45 12.52
C HIS A 353 12.18 1.17 12.56
N TRP A 354 10.85 1.30 12.43
CA TRP A 354 9.87 0.22 12.51
C TRP A 354 9.21 -0.09 11.17
N GLN A 355 9.60 0.59 10.09
CA GLN A 355 9.01 0.49 8.75
C GLN A 355 10.08 0.65 7.65
N ILE A 356 9.70 0.49 6.38
CA ILE A 356 10.62 0.62 5.24
C ILE A 356 10.85 2.09 4.78
N PRO A 357 9.81 2.95 4.64
CA PRO A 357 10.02 4.35 4.24
C PRO A 357 10.34 5.26 5.44
N LEU A 358 10.99 6.40 5.20
CA LEU A 358 11.17 7.43 6.24
C LEU A 358 9.80 8.01 6.66
N SER A 359 9.12 8.71 5.75
CA SER A 359 7.90 9.46 6.04
C SER A 359 6.71 8.57 6.43
N LYS A 360 5.94 9.00 7.44
CA LYS A 360 4.74 8.33 7.96
C LYS A 360 3.64 9.36 8.20
N ARG A 361 2.43 9.14 7.67
CA ARG A 361 1.24 10.00 7.89
C ARG A 361 0.49 9.60 9.17
N PHE A 362 -0.42 10.47 9.63
CA PHE A 362 -1.15 10.32 10.90
C PHE A 362 -2.28 9.25 10.91
N ARG A 363 -1.95 8.00 10.53
CA ARG A 363 -2.88 6.87 10.38
C ARG A 363 -3.67 6.52 11.65
N ALA A 364 -3.08 6.73 12.82
CA ALA A 364 -3.69 6.41 14.11
C ALA A 364 -5.02 7.15 14.34
N LEU A 365 -5.18 8.35 13.78
CA LEU A 365 -6.37 9.19 13.98
C LEU A 365 -7.65 8.49 13.50
N LYS A 366 -7.64 7.84 12.33
CA LYS A 366 -8.81 7.12 11.82
C LYS A 366 -9.10 5.80 12.53
N LEU A 367 -8.09 5.13 13.07
CA LEU A 367 -8.29 3.95 13.93
C LEU A 367 -8.89 4.37 15.29
N TRP A 368 -8.41 5.48 15.86
CA TRP A 368 -8.95 6.07 17.10
C TRP A 368 -10.42 6.50 16.97
N PHE A 369 -10.77 7.23 15.89
CA PHE A 369 -12.15 7.64 15.62
C PHE A 369 -13.09 6.45 15.51
N VAL A 370 -12.70 5.40 14.77
CA VAL A 370 -13.56 4.20 14.62
C VAL A 370 -13.74 3.46 15.93
N ILE A 371 -12.67 3.23 16.70
CA ILE A 371 -12.76 2.57 18.01
C ILE A 371 -13.64 3.38 18.98
N ARG A 372 -13.51 4.71 19.00
CA ARG A 372 -14.33 5.58 19.86
C ARG A 372 -15.79 5.70 19.41
N ASN A 373 -16.06 5.72 18.10
CA ASN A 373 -17.41 5.88 17.55
C ASN A 373 -18.27 4.62 17.68
N TYR A 374 -17.68 3.44 17.45
CA TYR A 374 -18.40 2.16 17.52
C TYR A 374 -18.31 1.49 18.90
N GLY A 375 -17.23 1.73 19.64
CA GLY A 375 -16.88 0.95 20.82
C GLY A 375 -16.55 -0.51 20.49
N ILE A 376 -15.96 -1.23 21.45
CA ILE A 376 -15.62 -2.65 21.28
C ILE A 376 -16.88 -3.47 20.97
N THR A 377 -17.99 -3.21 21.68
CA THR A 377 -19.26 -3.91 21.51
C THR A 377 -19.88 -3.70 20.12
N GLY A 378 -19.80 -2.49 19.56
CA GLY A 378 -20.32 -2.20 18.20
C GLY A 378 -19.49 -2.89 17.12
N LEU A 379 -18.17 -2.88 17.25
CA LEU A 379 -17.27 -3.61 16.34
C LEU A 379 -17.49 -5.14 16.45
N GLN A 380 -17.62 -5.68 17.66
CA GLN A 380 -17.97 -7.10 17.87
C GLN A 380 -19.31 -7.46 17.21
N LYS A 381 -20.32 -6.59 17.31
CA LYS A 381 -21.63 -6.80 16.65
C LYS A 381 -21.49 -6.86 15.13
N HIS A 382 -20.67 -5.98 14.53
CA HIS A 382 -20.39 -6.00 13.09
C HIS A 382 -19.76 -7.34 12.65
N ILE A 383 -18.71 -7.81 13.34
CA ILE A 383 -18.08 -9.11 13.06
C ILE A 383 -19.11 -10.24 13.17
N ARG A 384 -19.85 -10.31 14.29
CA ARG A 384 -20.84 -11.37 14.56
C ARG A 384 -21.93 -11.42 13.48
N GLU A 385 -22.42 -10.27 13.03
CA GLU A 385 -23.43 -10.20 11.97
C GLU A 385 -22.88 -10.68 10.62
N GLY A 386 -21.64 -10.32 10.26
CA GLY A 386 -20.97 -10.83 9.06
C GLY A 386 -20.81 -12.36 9.08
N VAL A 387 -20.48 -12.95 10.23
CA VAL A 387 -20.44 -14.42 10.41
C VAL A 387 -21.84 -15.04 10.27
N ARG A 388 -22.87 -14.43 10.89
CA ARG A 388 -24.27 -14.89 10.82
C ARG A 388 -24.83 -14.88 9.39
N LEU A 389 -24.50 -13.85 8.61
CA LEU A 389 -24.88 -13.75 7.20
C LEU A 389 -24.17 -14.81 6.34
N ALA A 390 -22.89 -15.11 6.63
CA ALA A 390 -22.17 -16.18 5.95
C ALA A 390 -22.71 -17.57 6.30
N GLN A 391 -23.13 -17.81 7.55
CA GLN A 391 -23.87 -19.02 7.96
C GLN A 391 -25.20 -19.17 7.21
N LYS A 392 -25.93 -18.06 6.97
CA LYS A 392 -27.14 -18.09 6.14
C LYS A 392 -26.81 -18.47 4.69
N PHE A 393 -25.74 -17.93 4.11
CA PHE A 393 -25.32 -18.30 2.75
C PHE A 393 -24.87 -19.77 2.65
N GLU A 394 -24.11 -20.27 3.64
CA GLU A 394 -23.74 -21.69 3.78
C GLU A 394 -24.97 -22.61 3.77
N ALA A 395 -25.97 -22.33 4.62
CA ALA A 395 -27.22 -23.10 4.65
C ALA A 395 -28.00 -23.05 3.33
N LEU A 396 -27.98 -21.89 2.64
CA LEU A 396 -28.62 -21.72 1.34
C LEU A 396 -27.94 -22.53 0.22
N VAL A 397 -26.60 -22.65 0.25
CA VAL A 397 -25.82 -23.48 -0.68
C VAL A 397 -26.03 -24.97 -0.40
N LEU A 398 -26.00 -25.39 0.87
CA LEU A 398 -26.23 -26.79 1.26
C LEU A 398 -27.65 -27.27 0.93
N GLY A 399 -28.63 -26.36 0.87
CA GLY A 399 -30.00 -26.64 0.44
C GLY A 399 -30.20 -26.85 -1.07
N ASP A 400 -29.16 -26.74 -1.91
CA ASP A 400 -29.24 -26.95 -3.36
C ASP A 400 -28.25 -28.03 -3.80
N SER A 401 -28.76 -29.23 -4.08
CA SER A 401 -27.98 -30.45 -4.35
C SER A 401 -27.02 -30.36 -5.54
N ARG A 402 -27.18 -29.35 -6.40
CA ARG A 402 -26.30 -29.06 -7.55
C ARG A 402 -24.94 -28.49 -7.13
N PHE A 403 -24.82 -28.04 -5.89
CA PHE A 403 -23.63 -27.42 -5.33
C PHE A 403 -22.97 -28.28 -4.23
N GLU A 404 -21.74 -27.91 -3.91
CA GLU A 404 -20.99 -28.43 -2.76
C GLU A 404 -20.09 -27.35 -2.15
N ILE A 405 -19.87 -27.46 -0.83
CA ILE A 405 -18.93 -26.66 -0.04
C ILE A 405 -17.69 -27.55 0.21
N PRO A 406 -16.55 -27.29 -0.44
CA PRO A 406 -15.39 -28.20 -0.39
C PRO A 406 -14.38 -27.92 0.72
N ALA A 407 -14.62 -26.92 1.58
CA ALA A 407 -13.86 -26.65 2.81
C ALA A 407 -14.77 -25.96 3.85
N THR A 408 -14.52 -26.20 5.13
CA THR A 408 -15.33 -25.74 6.27
C THR A 408 -15.49 -24.21 6.30
N ARG A 409 -16.72 -23.68 6.47
CA ARG A 409 -16.91 -22.22 6.61
C ARG A 409 -16.36 -21.75 7.95
N HIS A 410 -15.39 -20.85 7.88
CA HIS A 410 -14.96 -20.04 9.01
C HIS A 410 -15.25 -18.55 8.78
N LEU A 411 -15.56 -17.85 9.86
CA LEU A 411 -15.88 -16.43 9.87
C LEU A 411 -16.93 -16.05 8.78
N GLY A 412 -16.69 -14.97 8.04
CA GLY A 412 -17.60 -14.38 7.05
C GLY A 412 -17.42 -14.86 5.60
N MET A 413 -16.69 -15.95 5.35
CA MET A 413 -16.42 -16.44 3.98
C MET A 413 -16.83 -17.90 3.76
N VAL A 414 -17.59 -18.15 2.69
CA VAL A 414 -17.96 -19.48 2.19
C VAL A 414 -17.24 -19.74 0.87
N VAL A 415 -16.70 -20.96 0.70
CA VAL A 415 -16.26 -21.46 -0.61
C VAL A 415 -17.28 -22.46 -1.14
N PHE A 416 -17.63 -22.37 -2.42
CA PHE A 416 -18.60 -23.27 -3.04
C PHE A 416 -18.30 -23.53 -4.52
N ARG A 417 -18.82 -24.62 -5.07
CA ARG A 417 -18.72 -24.96 -6.50
C ARG A 417 -19.95 -25.72 -6.99
N ILE A 418 -20.20 -25.70 -8.30
CA ILE A 418 -21.11 -26.65 -8.94
C ILE A 418 -20.43 -28.03 -8.93
N ARG A 419 -21.19 -29.08 -8.62
CA ARG A 419 -20.68 -30.47 -8.64
C ARG A 419 -20.25 -30.90 -10.05
N GLY A 420 -19.22 -31.74 -10.13
CA GLY A 420 -18.61 -32.15 -11.40
C GLY A 420 -17.43 -31.25 -11.81
N ASP A 421 -17.27 -31.04 -13.13
CA ASP A 421 -16.08 -30.42 -13.72
C ASP A 421 -15.86 -28.95 -13.30
N ASN A 422 -14.60 -28.57 -13.11
CA ASN A 422 -14.18 -27.18 -12.83
C ASN A 422 -14.71 -26.17 -13.87
N SER A 423 -14.88 -26.60 -15.12
CA SER A 423 -15.38 -25.79 -16.24
C SER A 423 -16.82 -25.29 -16.05
N LEU A 424 -17.66 -25.98 -15.27
CA LEU A 424 -19.02 -25.52 -14.94
C LEU A 424 -18.97 -24.33 -13.97
N THR A 425 -18.12 -24.44 -12.94
CA THR A 425 -17.94 -23.40 -11.93
C THR A 425 -17.19 -22.17 -12.50
N GLU A 426 -16.25 -22.37 -13.42
CA GLU A 426 -15.60 -21.27 -14.16
C GLU A 426 -16.60 -20.52 -15.07
N GLN A 427 -17.55 -21.22 -15.71
CA GLN A 427 -18.62 -20.60 -16.48
C GLN A 427 -19.62 -19.83 -15.61
N LEU A 428 -19.98 -20.37 -14.43
CA LEU A 428 -20.85 -19.70 -13.46
C LEU A 428 -20.26 -18.36 -13.06
N LEU A 429 -19.00 -18.36 -12.63
CA LEU A 429 -18.32 -17.15 -12.18
C LEU A 429 -18.22 -16.08 -13.28
N LYS A 430 -17.84 -16.49 -14.50
CA LYS A 430 -17.76 -15.59 -15.66
C LYS A 430 -19.12 -14.95 -15.99
N ARG A 431 -20.21 -15.72 -15.92
CA ARG A 431 -21.56 -15.23 -16.26
C ARG A 431 -22.18 -14.38 -15.14
N MET A 432 -21.85 -14.63 -13.87
CA MET A 432 -22.19 -13.74 -12.76
C MET A 432 -21.47 -12.39 -12.90
N ASN A 433 -20.14 -12.40 -13.01
CA ASN A 433 -19.35 -11.17 -13.10
C ASN A 433 -19.70 -10.35 -14.36
N SER A 434 -19.98 -10.99 -15.51
CA SER A 434 -20.38 -10.24 -16.72
C SER A 434 -21.74 -9.52 -16.57
N ARG A 435 -22.66 -10.06 -15.75
CA ARG A 435 -23.91 -9.37 -15.35
C ARG A 435 -23.67 -8.23 -14.37
N GLY A 436 -22.58 -8.25 -13.61
CA GLY A 436 -22.17 -7.18 -12.70
C GLY A 436 -23.11 -6.89 -11.53
N ARG A 437 -24.12 -7.73 -11.30
CA ARG A 437 -25.05 -7.64 -10.15
C ARG A 437 -24.37 -8.09 -8.85
N VAL A 438 -23.57 -9.14 -8.96
CA VAL A 438 -22.80 -9.76 -7.88
C VAL A 438 -21.36 -9.86 -8.37
N HIS A 439 -20.38 -9.55 -7.51
CA HIS A 439 -18.98 -9.77 -7.84
C HIS A 439 -18.34 -10.84 -6.94
N CYS A 440 -17.78 -11.89 -7.53
CA CYS A 440 -17.00 -12.92 -6.84
C CYS A 440 -15.67 -13.17 -7.56
N VAL A 441 -14.74 -13.89 -6.90
CA VAL A 441 -13.46 -14.36 -7.49
C VAL A 441 -13.22 -15.84 -7.14
N PRO A 442 -12.37 -16.55 -7.91
CA PRO A 442 -12.16 -17.97 -7.70
C PRO A 442 -10.98 -18.24 -6.75
N ALA A 443 -10.86 -19.50 -6.33
CA ALA A 443 -9.61 -20.10 -5.86
C ALA A 443 -9.48 -21.54 -6.41
N SER A 444 -8.31 -22.14 -6.18
CA SER A 444 -8.06 -23.56 -6.40
C SER A 444 -7.68 -24.19 -5.06
N LEU A 445 -8.47 -25.16 -4.59
CA LEU A 445 -8.23 -25.90 -3.35
C LEU A 445 -7.84 -27.34 -3.73
N HIS A 446 -6.56 -27.67 -3.62
CA HIS A 446 -5.96 -28.93 -4.13
C HIS A 446 -6.45 -29.31 -5.55
N GLY A 447 -6.51 -28.33 -6.47
CA GLY A 447 -6.96 -28.52 -7.86
C GLY A 447 -8.47 -28.41 -8.10
N LYS A 448 -9.30 -28.33 -7.04
CA LYS A 448 -10.73 -28.03 -7.17
C LYS A 448 -10.93 -26.53 -7.37
N TYR A 449 -11.48 -26.13 -8.51
CA TYR A 449 -11.89 -24.75 -8.75
C TYR A 449 -13.14 -24.42 -7.94
N VAL A 450 -13.08 -23.33 -7.16
CA VAL A 450 -14.15 -22.87 -6.28
C VAL A 450 -14.45 -21.40 -6.51
N ILE A 451 -15.68 -20.97 -6.22
CA ILE A 451 -16.05 -19.56 -6.05
C ILE A 451 -15.95 -19.22 -4.56
N ARG A 452 -15.33 -18.09 -4.25
CA ARG A 452 -15.33 -17.51 -2.90
C ARG A 452 -16.47 -16.51 -2.79
N PHE A 453 -17.28 -16.65 -1.74
CA PHE A 453 -18.32 -15.71 -1.35
C PHE A 453 -17.98 -15.14 0.03
N THR A 454 -17.52 -13.90 0.07
CA THR A 454 -17.21 -13.18 1.31
C THR A 454 -18.33 -12.19 1.65
N VAL A 455 -18.88 -12.23 2.86
CA VAL A 455 -19.75 -11.15 3.35
C VAL A 455 -18.88 -9.92 3.64
N THR A 456 -19.19 -8.80 3.00
CA THR A 456 -18.38 -7.57 3.06
C THR A 456 -19.08 -6.45 3.81
N SER A 457 -19.98 -5.71 3.15
CA SER A 457 -20.48 -4.41 3.59
C SER A 457 -21.09 -4.47 4.98
N ALA A 458 -20.77 -3.48 5.83
CA ALA A 458 -21.37 -3.35 7.16
C ALA A 458 -22.90 -3.19 7.12
N ASN A 459 -23.44 -2.80 5.95
CA ASN A 459 -24.87 -2.64 5.70
C ASN A 459 -25.53 -3.89 5.07
N THR A 460 -24.81 -5.00 4.88
CA THR A 460 -25.35 -6.23 4.25
C THR A 460 -26.50 -6.81 5.08
N THR A 461 -27.60 -7.19 4.43
CA THR A 461 -28.81 -7.70 5.07
C THR A 461 -29.10 -9.16 4.73
N ASN A 462 -30.08 -9.72 5.43
CA ASN A 462 -30.68 -11.02 5.10
C ASN A 462 -31.20 -11.10 3.66
N ASP A 463 -31.59 -9.99 3.04
CA ASP A 463 -32.26 -9.95 1.75
C ASP A 463 -31.27 -9.75 0.59
N ASP A 464 -30.16 -9.04 0.83
CA ASP A 464 -29.02 -9.02 -0.09
C ASP A 464 -28.51 -10.46 -0.32
N ILE A 465 -28.26 -11.22 0.77
CA ILE A 465 -27.84 -12.63 0.70
C ILE A 465 -28.84 -13.51 -0.08
N LEU A 466 -30.15 -13.25 0.04
CA LEU A 466 -31.18 -13.99 -0.71
C LEU A 466 -31.22 -13.59 -2.20
N ARG A 467 -31.06 -12.29 -2.50
CA ARG A 467 -30.98 -11.74 -3.86
C ARG A 467 -29.80 -12.33 -4.63
N ASP A 468 -28.64 -12.37 -3.98
CA ASP A 468 -27.38 -12.77 -4.62
C ASP A 468 -27.32 -14.30 -4.79
N TRP A 469 -27.86 -15.05 -3.82
CA TRP A 469 -28.10 -16.49 -3.99
C TRP A 469 -29.12 -16.80 -5.10
N ALA A 470 -30.16 -15.97 -5.30
CA ALA A 470 -31.09 -16.14 -6.40
C ALA A 470 -30.42 -15.92 -7.77
N GLU A 471 -29.54 -14.93 -7.92
CA GLU A 471 -28.76 -14.73 -9.15
C GLU A 471 -27.76 -15.87 -9.40
N ILE A 472 -27.10 -16.40 -8.35
CA ILE A 472 -26.23 -17.58 -8.43
C ILE A 472 -27.03 -18.81 -8.91
N LYS A 473 -28.14 -19.15 -8.25
CA LYS A 473 -28.99 -20.30 -8.62
C LYS A 473 -29.53 -20.18 -10.03
N ARG A 474 -29.98 -18.98 -10.44
CA ARG A 474 -30.49 -18.71 -11.80
C ARG A 474 -29.40 -18.94 -12.83
N THR A 475 -28.21 -18.37 -12.62
CA THR A 475 -27.07 -18.52 -13.52
C THR A 475 -26.60 -19.97 -13.63
N ALA A 476 -26.62 -20.74 -12.52
CA ALA A 476 -26.30 -22.16 -12.54
C ALA A 476 -27.35 -23.00 -13.31
N THR A 477 -28.64 -22.69 -13.17
CA THR A 477 -29.71 -23.34 -13.96
C THR A 477 -29.48 -23.17 -15.47
N GLU A 478 -29.16 -21.95 -15.91
CA GLU A 478 -28.88 -21.63 -17.32
C GLU A 478 -27.63 -22.33 -17.89
N ILE A 479 -26.68 -22.72 -17.05
CA ILE A 479 -25.46 -23.44 -17.47
C ILE A 479 -25.75 -24.93 -17.60
N LEU A 480 -26.43 -25.50 -16.61
CA LEU A 480 -26.76 -26.92 -16.57
C LEU A 480 -27.77 -27.29 -17.66
N SER A 481 -28.77 -26.44 -17.95
CA SER A 481 -29.76 -26.69 -19.02
C SER A 481 -29.14 -26.68 -20.42
N VAL A 482 -28.13 -25.84 -20.68
CA VAL A 482 -27.36 -25.84 -21.93
C VAL A 482 -26.48 -27.08 -22.03
N THR A 483 -25.92 -27.55 -20.92
CA THR A 483 -25.08 -28.76 -20.88
C THR A 483 -25.89 -30.02 -21.22
N THR A 484 -27.15 -30.11 -20.76
CA THR A 484 -28.05 -31.23 -21.10
C THR A 484 -28.53 -31.25 -22.56
N ALA A 485 -28.34 -30.17 -23.33
CA ALA A 485 -28.80 -30.04 -24.71
C ALA A 485 -27.68 -30.24 -25.76
N SER A 486 -26.42 -30.36 -25.36
CA SER A 486 -25.31 -30.62 -26.30
C SER A 486 -25.13 -32.13 -26.52
N PRO A 487 -25.03 -32.61 -27.77
CA PRO A 487 -24.55 -33.97 -28.02
C PRO A 487 -23.10 -34.09 -27.50
N SER A 488 -22.74 -35.28 -27.02
CA SER A 488 -21.43 -35.56 -26.45
C SER A 488 -20.32 -35.47 -27.50
N ARG A 489 -19.74 -34.28 -27.66
CA ARG A 489 -18.61 -34.05 -28.56
C ARG A 489 -17.45 -34.91 -28.10
N ALA A 490 -17.07 -35.91 -28.90
CA ALA A 490 -16.09 -36.93 -28.52
C ALA A 490 -14.79 -36.28 -28.00
N LYS A 491 -14.24 -36.80 -26.90
CA LYS A 491 -12.96 -36.34 -26.34
C LYS A 491 -11.83 -36.68 -27.31
N VAL A 492 -11.54 -35.75 -28.23
CA VAL A 492 -10.40 -35.80 -29.14
C VAL A 492 -9.12 -35.91 -28.30
N SER A 493 -8.27 -36.89 -28.56
CA SER A 493 -7.07 -37.06 -27.74
C SER A 493 -6.04 -35.96 -28.01
N LEU A 494 -5.10 -35.78 -27.08
CA LEU A 494 -3.95 -34.91 -27.30
C LEU A 494 -3.10 -35.37 -28.50
N ALA A 495 -3.08 -36.68 -28.79
CA ALA A 495 -2.38 -37.23 -29.96
C ALA A 495 -3.08 -36.86 -31.28
N ASP A 496 -4.42 -36.93 -31.34
CA ASP A 496 -5.21 -36.55 -32.52
C ASP A 496 -5.15 -35.04 -32.77
N THR A 497 -5.10 -34.25 -31.69
CA THR A 497 -4.92 -32.79 -31.76
C THR A 497 -3.54 -32.46 -32.35
N ARG A 498 -2.49 -33.17 -31.90
CA ARG A 498 -1.11 -33.01 -32.41
C ARG A 498 -0.95 -33.44 -33.87
N LYS A 499 -1.72 -34.43 -34.35
CA LYS A 499 -1.76 -34.83 -35.77
C LYS A 499 -2.46 -33.83 -36.69
N LYS A 500 -3.28 -32.91 -36.16
CA LYS A 500 -4.08 -31.96 -36.96
C LYS A 500 -3.51 -30.54 -36.99
N ASN A 501 -2.43 -30.27 -36.26
CA ASN A 501 -1.79 -28.97 -36.19
C ASN A 501 -0.30 -29.17 -35.84
N GLU A 502 0.58 -29.00 -36.83
CA GLU A 502 2.03 -29.22 -36.67
C GLU A 502 2.67 -28.28 -35.63
N ASN A 503 2.04 -27.12 -35.38
CA ASN A 503 2.46 -26.16 -34.36
C ASN A 503 1.99 -26.53 -32.93
N PHE A 504 1.29 -27.66 -32.75
CA PHE A 504 0.78 -28.08 -31.43
C PHE A 504 1.89 -28.70 -30.57
N GLY A 505 2.54 -27.83 -29.78
CA GLY A 505 3.55 -28.21 -28.78
C GLY A 505 4.90 -27.51 -28.89
N SER A 506 5.06 -26.54 -29.80
CA SER A 506 6.32 -25.80 -30.03
C SER A 506 6.66 -24.75 -28.95
N SER A 507 5.81 -24.56 -27.93
CA SER A 507 6.04 -23.64 -26.81
C SER A 507 5.94 -24.38 -25.47
N LEU A 508 7.04 -25.02 -25.08
CA LEU A 508 7.07 -26.05 -24.02
C LEU A 508 7.65 -25.55 -22.69
N LEU A 509 7.20 -24.38 -22.22
CA LEU A 509 7.54 -23.83 -20.89
C LEU A 509 6.34 -23.43 -20.01
N LEU A 510 5.09 -23.66 -20.44
CA LEU A 510 3.88 -23.35 -19.67
C LEU A 510 2.82 -24.46 -19.73
N ALA A 511 3.25 -25.73 -19.80
CA ALA A 511 2.37 -26.87 -20.07
C ALA A 511 2.55 -28.05 -19.09
N ASN A 512 2.24 -27.84 -17.80
CA ASN A 512 2.13 -28.93 -16.83
C ASN A 512 1.09 -28.66 -15.71
N SER A 513 -0.15 -28.32 -16.10
CA SER A 513 -1.34 -28.57 -15.28
C SER A 513 -2.62 -28.58 -16.14
N PRO A 514 -3.47 -29.62 -16.07
CA PRO A 514 -4.70 -29.70 -16.86
C PRO A 514 -5.83 -28.84 -16.27
N MET A 515 -5.98 -27.65 -16.86
CA MET A 515 -7.09 -26.68 -16.71
C MET A 515 -7.11 -25.77 -15.46
N SER A 516 -6.70 -24.52 -15.73
CA SER A 516 -7.00 -23.27 -15.01
C SER A 516 -6.24 -23.00 -13.69
N PRO A 517 -6.00 -21.71 -13.34
CA PRO A 517 -6.35 -20.49 -14.06
C PRO A 517 -5.18 -19.87 -14.84
N LYS A 518 -5.46 -19.19 -15.97
CA LYS A 518 -4.50 -18.26 -16.57
C LYS A 518 -4.46 -16.98 -15.74
N ILE A 519 -3.33 -16.73 -15.06
CA ILE A 519 -3.02 -15.40 -14.55
C ILE A 519 -2.83 -14.49 -15.77
N VAL A 520 -3.68 -13.47 -15.93
CA VAL A 520 -3.52 -12.46 -16.97
C VAL A 520 -2.39 -11.52 -16.53
N ASN A 521 -1.17 -11.85 -16.95
CA ASN A 521 -0.01 -11.03 -16.65
C ASN A 521 -0.12 -9.68 -17.38
N GLY A 522 -0.17 -8.57 -16.64
CA GLY A 522 -0.34 -7.22 -17.19
C GLY A 522 0.74 -6.83 -18.21
N SER A 523 1.94 -7.41 -18.11
CA SER A 523 3.02 -7.24 -19.09
C SER A 523 2.63 -7.64 -20.52
N PHE A 524 1.66 -8.54 -20.71
CA PHE A 524 1.23 -8.98 -22.04
C PHE A 524 0.45 -7.89 -22.79
N ALA A 525 -0.27 -7.00 -22.08
CA ALA A 525 -0.96 -5.87 -22.70
C ALA A 525 0.04 -4.78 -23.14
N ALA A 526 1.00 -4.43 -22.27
CA ALA A 526 2.00 -3.39 -22.52
C ALA A 526 2.87 -3.63 -23.78
N ILE A 527 3.08 -4.89 -24.16
CA ILE A 527 3.87 -5.28 -25.34
C ILE A 527 3.05 -5.18 -26.64
N TYR A 528 1.71 -5.29 -26.58
CA TYR A 528 0.85 -5.19 -27.77
C TYR A 528 0.46 -3.74 -28.12
N ASP A 529 0.36 -2.85 -27.13
CA ASP A 529 0.08 -1.41 -27.30
C ASP A 529 1.20 -0.62 -28.04
N THR A 530 2.30 -1.29 -28.42
CA THR A 530 3.49 -0.67 -29.07
C THR A 530 3.90 -1.31 -30.39
N ALA A 531 2.99 -2.06 -31.04
CA ALA A 531 3.26 -2.70 -32.34
C ALA A 531 3.76 -1.73 -33.42
N ASP A 532 3.17 -0.54 -33.53
CA ASP A 532 3.56 0.46 -34.53
C ASP A 532 4.91 1.11 -34.22
N LEU A 533 5.19 1.39 -32.94
CA LEU A 533 6.49 1.89 -32.49
C LEU A 533 7.61 0.88 -32.79
N PHE A 534 7.33 -0.42 -32.64
CA PHE A 534 8.26 -1.49 -33.00
C PHE A 534 8.46 -1.59 -34.53
N ASN A 535 7.38 -1.43 -35.31
CA ASN A 535 7.44 -1.42 -36.77
C ASN A 535 8.28 -0.26 -37.32
N ASP A 536 8.13 0.96 -36.79
CA ASP A 536 8.95 2.10 -37.19
C ASP A 536 10.41 1.97 -36.74
N CYS A 537 10.66 1.41 -35.55
CA CYS A 537 12.01 1.07 -35.11
C CYS A 537 12.69 0.06 -36.07
N MET A 538 11.95 -0.95 -36.55
CA MET A 538 12.43 -1.91 -37.55
C MET A 538 12.70 -1.29 -38.92
N LYS A 539 11.95 -0.26 -39.36
CA LYS A 539 12.26 0.49 -40.60
C LYS A 539 13.64 1.17 -40.49
N THR A 540 13.97 1.73 -39.33
CA THR A 540 15.28 2.34 -39.06
C THR A 540 16.39 1.30 -39.04
N PHE A 541 16.21 0.17 -38.35
CA PHE A 541 17.22 -0.90 -38.31
C PHE A 541 17.45 -1.61 -39.65
N GLY A 542 16.45 -1.65 -40.53
CA GLY A 542 16.57 -2.17 -41.90
C GLY A 542 17.55 -1.41 -42.80
N GLN A 543 18.06 -0.25 -42.37
CA GLN A 543 19.05 0.55 -43.09
C GLN A 543 20.50 0.21 -42.72
N LEU A 544 20.74 -0.59 -41.68
CA LEU A 544 22.08 -1.00 -41.27
C LEU A 544 22.73 -1.93 -42.30
N ARG A 545 23.86 -1.47 -42.87
CA ARG A 545 24.71 -2.27 -43.77
C ARG A 545 25.84 -2.94 -42.99
N LEU A 546 26.29 -4.09 -43.48
CA LEU A 546 27.49 -4.79 -42.99
C LEU A 546 28.69 -4.33 -43.82
N GLU A 547 29.71 -3.76 -43.19
CA GLU A 547 30.90 -3.30 -43.89
C GLU A 547 32.09 -4.27 -43.73
N SER A 548 33.06 -4.16 -44.65
CA SER A 548 34.28 -4.97 -44.66
C SER A 548 35.16 -4.73 -43.44
N ASN A 549 35.00 -3.58 -42.77
CA ASN A 549 35.89 -3.07 -41.74
C ASN A 549 35.33 -3.26 -40.32
N ASP A 550 34.07 -3.67 -40.18
CA ASP A 550 33.40 -3.93 -38.89
C ASP A 550 34.13 -4.99 -38.05
N SER A 551 34.09 -4.88 -36.72
CA SER A 551 34.67 -5.93 -35.86
C SER A 551 33.89 -7.26 -35.97
N PRO A 552 34.52 -8.43 -35.77
CA PRO A 552 33.83 -9.73 -35.79
C PRO A 552 32.72 -9.89 -34.72
N ALA A 553 32.67 -8.99 -33.74
CA ALA A 553 31.57 -8.87 -32.78
C ALA A 553 30.44 -7.96 -33.33
N MET A 554 30.79 -6.82 -33.95
CA MET A 554 29.82 -5.92 -34.59
C MET A 554 29.06 -6.63 -35.71
N ARG A 555 29.77 -7.33 -36.61
CA ARG A 555 29.13 -8.12 -37.69
C ARG A 555 28.21 -9.23 -37.17
N ARG A 556 28.49 -9.78 -35.97
CA ARG A 556 27.60 -10.73 -35.30
C ARG A 556 26.34 -10.05 -34.75
N ARG A 557 26.47 -8.87 -34.11
CA ARG A 557 25.32 -8.09 -33.62
C ARG A 557 24.42 -7.61 -34.77
N ILE A 558 25.00 -7.03 -35.83
CA ILE A 558 24.24 -6.57 -37.02
C ILE A 558 23.52 -7.76 -37.69
N ARG A 559 24.16 -8.93 -37.83
CA ARG A 559 23.48 -10.15 -38.30
C ARG A 559 22.35 -10.59 -37.37
N GLY A 560 22.52 -10.53 -36.05
CA GLY A 560 21.47 -10.84 -35.08
C GLY A 560 20.25 -9.93 -35.23
N ILE A 561 20.48 -8.61 -35.36
CA ILE A 561 19.43 -7.61 -35.58
C ILE A 561 18.71 -7.85 -36.92
N LEU A 562 19.44 -8.06 -38.01
CA LEU A 562 18.86 -8.33 -39.34
C LEU A 562 18.10 -9.68 -39.41
N MET A 563 18.45 -10.65 -38.56
CA MET A 563 17.76 -11.96 -38.49
C MET A 563 16.55 -11.97 -37.55
N SER A 564 16.30 -10.89 -36.80
CA SER A 564 15.18 -10.77 -35.84
C SER A 564 13.78 -10.85 -36.47
N GLY A 565 13.68 -10.71 -37.81
CA GLY A 565 12.46 -10.96 -38.57
C GLY A 565 11.99 -12.42 -38.58
N LYS A 566 12.73 -13.35 -37.96
CA LYS A 566 12.30 -14.73 -37.71
C LYS A 566 12.05 -14.94 -36.22
N GLN A 567 10.83 -15.35 -35.87
CA GLN A 567 10.35 -15.44 -34.48
C GLN A 567 11.14 -16.48 -33.66
N PHE A 568 11.77 -16.04 -32.57
CA PHE A 568 12.38 -16.88 -31.52
C PHE A 568 12.08 -16.33 -30.11
N SER A 569 12.54 -17.02 -29.06
CA SER A 569 12.02 -16.92 -27.68
C SER A 569 12.25 -15.57 -26.98
N LEU A 570 11.51 -15.38 -25.89
CA LEU A 570 11.49 -14.16 -25.07
C LEU A 570 12.90 -13.71 -24.62
N ASP A 571 13.76 -14.68 -24.33
CA ASP A 571 15.13 -14.49 -23.83
C ASP A 571 15.97 -13.68 -24.84
N SER A 572 15.81 -13.95 -26.13
CA SER A 572 16.50 -13.23 -27.21
C SER A 572 16.11 -11.75 -27.34
N ARG A 573 15.08 -11.31 -26.61
CA ARG A 573 14.65 -9.89 -26.52
C ARG A 573 15.12 -9.21 -25.22
N MET A 574 15.55 -9.95 -24.21
CA MET A 574 16.12 -9.38 -22.96
C MET A 574 17.51 -8.79 -23.18
N ASP A 575 18.37 -9.49 -23.93
CA ASP A 575 19.75 -9.07 -24.24
C ASP A 575 19.82 -7.68 -24.93
N LEU A 576 18.79 -7.34 -25.71
CA LEU A 576 18.68 -6.04 -26.39
C LEU A 576 18.50 -4.86 -25.40
N VAL A 577 17.91 -5.10 -24.23
CA VAL A 577 17.67 -4.06 -23.21
C VAL A 577 18.92 -3.84 -22.35
N GLN A 578 19.61 -4.93 -21.95
CA GLN A 578 20.85 -4.80 -21.16
C GLN A 578 22.01 -4.18 -21.96
N GLY A 579 22.02 -4.31 -23.30
CA GLY A 579 23.03 -3.69 -24.15
C GLY A 579 23.06 -2.15 -24.14
N TYR A 580 21.97 -1.49 -23.72
CA TYR A 580 21.85 -0.02 -23.76
C TYR A 580 22.62 0.71 -22.65
N ALA A 581 22.96 0.03 -21.55
CA ALA A 581 23.59 0.65 -20.38
C ALA A 581 25.12 0.79 -20.48
N SER A 582 25.76 0.37 -21.57
CA SER A 582 27.23 0.19 -21.61
C SER A 582 27.85 0.50 -22.98
N CYS A 583 27.61 1.70 -23.51
CA CYS A 583 28.24 2.19 -24.76
C CYS A 583 28.54 3.71 -24.73
N GLY A 584 29.28 4.19 -23.74
CA GLY A 584 29.96 5.48 -23.83
C GLY A 584 31.20 5.37 -24.74
N ARG A 585 31.34 6.25 -25.74
CA ARG A 585 32.59 6.37 -26.53
C ARG A 585 33.58 7.29 -25.79
N PRO A 586 34.84 6.86 -25.55
CA PRO A 586 35.92 7.78 -25.21
C PRO A 586 36.24 8.69 -26.41
N SER A 587 36.51 9.97 -26.15
CA SER A 587 37.08 10.89 -27.13
C SER A 587 38.60 10.69 -27.26
N LEU A 588 39.13 10.91 -28.46
CA LEU A 588 40.56 10.93 -28.73
C LEU A 588 40.87 12.09 -29.69
N GLU A 589 41.73 12.98 -29.21
CA GLU A 589 42.38 14.09 -29.90
C GLU A 589 43.81 14.19 -29.31
N PRO A 590 44.80 14.88 -29.93
CA PRO A 590 44.65 16.15 -30.66
C PRO A 590 45.48 16.28 -31.96
N THR A 591 45.25 17.37 -32.72
CA THR A 591 46.27 18.45 -32.93
C THR A 591 45.80 19.59 -33.85
N THR A 592 45.61 20.76 -33.25
CA THR A 592 45.97 22.12 -33.76
C THR A 592 45.85 22.45 -35.26
N ASN A 593 44.96 23.40 -35.57
CA ASN A 593 45.40 24.75 -36.00
C ASN A 593 44.30 25.82 -35.80
N LEU A 594 44.74 27.06 -35.55
CA LEU A 594 43.91 28.24 -35.25
C LEU A 594 44.12 29.32 -36.34
N PRO A 595 43.17 30.25 -36.56
CA PRO A 595 43.18 31.52 -35.81
C PRO A 595 41.79 32.00 -35.32
N LEU A 596 41.79 33.13 -34.58
CA LEU A 596 40.65 33.72 -33.86
C LEU A 596 40.06 34.98 -34.57
N MET A 597 39.08 35.61 -33.88
CA MET A 597 38.59 37.00 -33.98
C MET A 597 37.35 37.20 -34.89
N LYS A 598 36.34 38.03 -34.54
CA LYS A 598 36.13 38.86 -33.32
C LYS A 598 34.62 39.09 -33.05
N GLU A 599 34.31 39.83 -31.99
CA GLU A 599 32.97 40.39 -31.68
C GLU A 599 32.54 41.48 -32.68
N ASP A 600 31.23 41.70 -32.86
CA ASP A 600 30.52 42.94 -32.44
C ASP A 600 29.04 42.92 -32.91
N ASP A 601 28.16 43.69 -32.23
CA ASP A 601 26.80 44.03 -32.68
C ASP A 601 26.85 45.17 -33.75
N ASP A 602 25.88 45.26 -34.68
CA ASP A 602 24.82 46.31 -34.65
C ASP A 602 23.82 46.34 -35.85
N THR A 603 22.66 46.94 -35.59
CA THR A 603 21.57 47.53 -36.42
C THR A 603 21.42 47.43 -37.97
N SER A 604 20.16 47.11 -38.36
CA SER A 604 19.30 47.72 -39.43
C SER A 604 19.49 47.35 -40.92
N GLY A 605 18.41 47.39 -41.75
CA GLY A 605 18.61 47.21 -43.21
C GLY A 605 17.51 47.09 -44.31
N ILE A 606 16.18 47.17 -44.09
CA ILE A 606 15.15 47.55 -45.10
C ILE A 606 14.93 46.71 -46.42
N ASN A 607 13.68 46.26 -46.65
CA ASN A 607 13.00 45.90 -47.94
C ASN A 607 13.59 44.79 -48.85
N GLU A 608 12.93 44.23 -49.88
CA GLU A 608 11.58 44.37 -50.48
C GLU A 608 10.82 43.01 -50.41
N SER A 609 9.54 42.92 -50.01
CA SER A 609 8.30 43.29 -50.71
C SER A 609 7.91 42.38 -51.89
N ASN A 610 6.75 41.71 -51.76
CA ASN A 610 5.92 41.29 -52.90
C ASN A 610 4.47 41.10 -52.42
N ASN A 611 3.50 41.63 -53.17
CA ASN A 611 2.12 41.81 -52.72
C ASN A 611 1.18 41.71 -53.95
N ILE A 612 0.04 41.03 -53.81
CA ILE A 612 -1.21 41.15 -54.59
C ILE A 612 -2.16 40.10 -53.96
N LEU A 613 -3.16 40.48 -53.16
CA LEU A 613 -4.43 41.13 -53.52
C LEU A 613 -5.36 40.24 -54.34
N ASP A 614 -6.53 39.92 -53.77
CA ASP A 614 -7.74 40.57 -54.28
C ASP A 614 -8.74 40.83 -53.14
N LYS A 615 -9.77 41.65 -53.40
CA LYS A 615 -10.80 42.08 -52.44
C LYS A 615 -12.19 41.52 -52.78
N ASN A 616 -13.11 41.59 -51.83
CA ASN A 616 -14.40 42.26 -52.07
C ASN A 616 -15.07 42.70 -50.76
N ASP A 617 -15.61 43.91 -50.76
CA ASP A 617 -16.45 44.46 -49.69
C ASP A 617 -17.94 44.27 -50.04
N THR A 618 -18.82 44.14 -49.05
CA THR A 618 -20.20 44.67 -49.14
C THR A 618 -20.83 44.83 -47.75
N THR A 619 -21.69 45.84 -47.60
CA THR A 619 -22.38 46.24 -46.36
C THR A 619 -23.86 45.88 -46.39
N ILE A 620 -24.56 45.91 -45.23
CA ILE A 620 -25.90 46.53 -45.00
C ILE A 620 -26.41 46.29 -43.54
N ASP A 621 -27.44 47.06 -43.16
CA ASP A 621 -27.92 47.45 -41.82
C ASP A 621 -28.49 46.43 -40.80
N LYS A 622 -28.42 46.88 -39.53
CA LYS A 622 -29.46 46.98 -38.46
C LYS A 622 -30.86 46.36 -38.74
N ASN A 623 -31.65 45.88 -37.75
CA ASN A 623 -32.27 46.64 -36.64
C ASN A 623 -33.12 45.71 -35.71
N ASP A 624 -33.82 46.30 -34.71
CA ASP A 624 -34.96 45.77 -33.89
C ASP A 624 -34.67 44.57 -32.94
N ILE A 625 -34.92 44.54 -31.61
CA ILE A 625 -35.85 45.18 -30.62
C ILE A 625 -37.20 44.42 -30.44
N GLU A 626 -37.34 43.64 -29.35
CA GLU A 626 -38.32 43.90 -28.26
C GLU A 626 -38.36 42.87 -27.10
N ASN A 627 -38.68 43.42 -25.91
CA ASN A 627 -39.41 42.87 -24.74
C ASN A 627 -39.67 41.36 -24.54
N SER A 628 -39.33 40.88 -23.34
CA SER A 628 -40.37 40.74 -22.29
C SER A 628 -39.75 40.44 -20.91
N GLY A 629 -40.46 40.82 -19.84
CA GLY A 629 -40.12 40.47 -18.46
C GLY A 629 -41.39 40.33 -17.63
N PHE A 630 -41.31 39.63 -16.50
CA PHE A 630 -42.40 39.52 -15.53
C PHE A 630 -41.86 39.63 -14.10
N SER A 631 -42.54 40.44 -13.29
CA SER A 631 -42.33 40.55 -11.85
C SER A 631 -43.43 39.80 -11.10
N TYR A 632 -43.19 39.52 -9.81
CA TYR A 632 -44.24 39.34 -8.82
C TYR A 632 -43.75 39.86 -7.47
N ASP A 633 -44.40 40.91 -6.97
CA ASP A 633 -44.33 41.34 -5.58
C ASP A 633 -45.26 40.48 -4.71
N TYR A 634 -44.97 40.41 -3.41
CA TYR A 634 -46.03 40.45 -2.40
C TYR A 634 -45.50 41.04 -1.08
N THR A 635 -46.33 41.83 -0.40
CA THR A 635 -45.93 42.71 0.70
C THR A 635 -46.39 42.26 2.09
N THR A 636 -45.47 42.43 3.04
CA THR A 636 -45.63 42.76 4.47
C THR A 636 -47.01 42.71 5.17
N SER A 637 -47.04 41.99 6.30
CA SER A 637 -47.63 42.42 7.58
C SER A 637 -47.05 41.57 8.72
N GLY A 638 -46.77 42.05 9.94
CA GLY A 638 -46.83 43.41 10.49
C GLY A 638 -47.09 43.38 12.01
N SER A 639 -46.62 44.41 12.74
CA SER A 639 -46.90 44.73 14.17
C SER A 639 -46.43 43.77 15.29
N ASP A 640 -46.05 44.23 16.50
CA ASP A 640 -45.34 45.47 16.89
C ASP A 640 -44.85 45.42 18.38
N ASP A 641 -44.21 46.52 18.83
CA ASP A 641 -43.88 46.93 20.21
C ASP A 641 -42.75 46.18 20.97
N SER A 642 -41.65 46.79 21.46
CA SER A 642 -41.34 48.06 22.18
C SER A 642 -41.38 47.89 23.73
N VAL A 643 -40.59 48.55 24.61
CA VAL A 643 -40.06 49.94 24.66
C VAL A 643 -38.69 50.06 25.41
N ASN A 644 -37.82 50.97 24.95
CA ASN A 644 -36.68 51.73 25.57
C ASN A 644 -35.76 51.20 26.70
N GLY A 645 -34.48 51.61 26.62
CA GLY A 645 -33.53 51.71 27.74
C GLY A 645 -32.15 52.25 27.34
N SER A 646 -31.89 53.55 27.50
CA SER A 646 -30.67 54.24 27.01
C SER A 646 -29.70 54.65 28.12
N HIS A 647 -28.38 54.57 27.90
CA HIS A 647 -27.40 55.57 28.37
C HIS A 647 -26.02 55.44 27.68
N GLN A 648 -25.31 56.56 27.55
CA GLN A 648 -23.89 56.64 27.19
C GLN A 648 -23.05 56.93 28.45
N THR A 649 -21.83 56.39 28.53
CA THR A 649 -20.71 57.02 29.26
C THR A 649 -19.36 56.57 28.70
N ASN A 650 -18.29 57.29 29.06
CA ASN A 650 -16.95 57.21 28.47
C ASN A 650 -15.88 57.01 29.57
N MET A 651 -14.64 56.69 29.15
CA MET A 651 -13.37 56.71 29.92
C MET A 651 -13.01 55.60 30.95
N LYS A 652 -11.80 55.04 30.71
CA LYS A 652 -10.63 54.85 31.60
C LYS A 652 -10.80 54.50 33.10
N THR A 653 -10.17 53.38 33.48
CA THR A 653 -9.03 53.30 34.45
C THR A 653 -8.28 51.98 34.14
N THR A 654 -6.96 51.95 33.90
CA THR A 654 -5.80 52.19 34.79
C THR A 654 -5.62 51.08 35.83
N ILE A 655 -4.54 50.30 35.67
CA ILE A 655 -3.98 49.39 36.68
C ILE A 655 -2.73 50.06 37.24
N ASP A 656 -2.64 50.18 38.57
CA ASP A 656 -1.43 50.43 39.38
C ASP A 656 -1.88 50.64 40.85
N ASN A 657 -1.10 50.38 41.91
CA ASN A 657 0.18 49.68 42.04
C ASN A 657 0.33 49.26 43.53
N TYR A 658 1.23 48.33 43.86
CA TYR A 658 1.85 48.29 45.21
C TYR A 658 3.29 47.77 45.11
N ASN A 659 4.24 48.59 45.56
CA ASN A 659 5.67 48.42 45.27
C ASN A 659 6.45 47.70 46.37
N GLY A 660 7.47 46.94 45.96
CA GLY A 660 8.55 46.41 46.80
C GLY A 660 9.74 46.01 45.91
N VAL A 661 10.89 46.69 46.04
CA VAL A 661 11.91 46.75 44.97
C VAL A 661 13.32 46.36 45.44
N MET A 662 13.96 45.44 44.70
CA MET A 662 15.33 45.52 44.11
C MET A 662 15.52 44.28 43.18
N LYS A 663 15.91 44.39 41.89
CA LYS A 663 17.20 44.81 41.27
C LYS A 663 18.35 43.80 41.53
N ILE A 664 19.24 43.44 40.59
CA ILE A 664 19.41 43.61 39.11
C ILE A 664 20.56 42.62 38.68
N ASN A 665 20.86 42.16 37.46
CA ASN A 665 20.46 42.38 36.05
C ASN A 665 20.31 40.99 35.35
N GLY A 666 20.49 40.70 34.04
CA GLY A 666 20.82 41.46 32.82
C GLY A 666 20.61 40.62 31.54
N THR A 667 20.67 41.24 30.35
CA THR A 667 19.92 40.78 29.15
C THR A 667 20.72 40.32 27.91
N VAL A 668 20.01 39.55 27.05
CA VAL A 668 20.38 39.13 25.68
C VAL A 668 20.49 40.33 24.72
N GLY A 669 21.26 40.18 23.62
CA GLY A 669 21.32 41.13 22.49
C GLY A 669 21.15 40.46 21.12
N ASN A 670 20.49 41.16 20.18
CA ASN A 670 20.15 40.65 18.84
C ASN A 670 21.34 40.58 17.87
N TRP A 671 21.33 39.57 16.98
CA TRP A 671 22.36 39.34 15.97
C TRP A 671 22.16 40.06 14.62
N GLU A 672 21.08 40.84 14.43
CA GLU A 672 20.85 41.61 13.20
C GLU A 672 21.86 42.74 12.96
N PHE A 673 22.66 43.13 13.97
CA PHE A 673 23.60 44.26 13.85
C PHE A 673 24.92 43.90 13.11
N LEU A 674 25.24 42.62 12.91
CA LEU A 674 26.54 42.18 12.38
C LEU A 674 26.57 41.87 10.87
N MET A 675 25.44 41.99 10.16
CA MET A 675 25.40 41.85 8.69
C MET A 675 25.92 43.09 7.92
N ASN A 676 26.10 44.24 8.59
CA ASN A 676 26.26 45.54 7.93
C ASN A 676 27.69 46.12 7.89
N ARG A 677 28.73 45.28 8.06
CA ARG A 677 30.13 45.63 7.77
C ARG A 677 30.84 44.46 7.06
N GLY A 678 31.05 44.59 5.75
CA GLY A 678 31.64 43.54 4.92
C GLY A 678 33.11 43.25 5.27
N ILE A 679 33.35 42.12 5.92
CA ILE A 679 34.68 41.55 6.18
C ILE A 679 34.67 40.07 5.71
N PRO A 680 35.69 39.56 4.98
CA PRO A 680 35.60 38.26 4.32
C PRO A 680 35.69 37.05 5.26
N LYS A 681 35.03 35.94 4.89
CA LYS A 681 35.15 34.63 5.57
C LYS A 681 36.53 34.00 5.34
N SER A 682 37.52 34.32 6.17
CA SER A 682 38.70 33.46 6.40
C SER A 682 39.33 33.73 7.77
N LYS A 683 39.86 32.69 8.42
CA LYS A 683 40.58 32.70 9.70
C LYS A 683 39.76 33.18 10.92
N THR A 684 39.11 32.25 11.61
CA THR A 684 38.62 32.43 13.00
C THR A 684 38.72 31.13 13.81
N ILE A 685 39.86 30.44 13.68
CA ILE A 685 40.18 29.21 14.45
C ILE A 685 41.29 29.47 15.50
N SER A 686 42.01 30.59 15.42
CA SER A 686 43.18 30.89 16.25
C SER A 686 42.96 32.01 17.29
N VAL A 687 41.74 32.13 17.84
CA VAL A 687 41.37 33.18 18.84
C VAL A 687 40.51 32.61 19.99
N ILE A 688 40.28 31.29 20.03
CA ILE A 688 39.48 30.63 21.08
C ILE A 688 40.37 29.86 22.07
N ASP A 689 41.45 29.21 21.58
CA ASP A 689 42.40 28.45 22.42
C ASP A 689 43.10 29.29 23.51
N GLU A 690 43.20 30.60 23.31
CA GLU A 690 43.89 31.53 24.23
C GLU A 690 43.00 32.00 25.40
N LEU A 691 41.68 31.77 25.34
CA LEU A 691 40.71 32.17 26.38
C LEU A 691 40.37 31.06 27.39
N ILE A 692 40.76 29.81 27.14
CA ILE A 692 40.42 28.66 28.01
C ILE A 692 41.51 28.37 29.06
N ASN A 693 42.76 28.80 28.83
CA ASN A 693 43.93 28.30 29.56
C ASN A 693 44.36 29.07 30.84
N ASN A 694 43.59 30.06 31.33
CA ASN A 694 44.00 30.88 32.49
C ASN A 694 42.85 31.28 33.45
N SER A 695 42.41 30.38 34.35
CA SER A 695 41.73 30.63 35.65
C SER A 695 41.42 29.29 36.35
N ILE A 696 42.34 28.63 37.06
CA ILE A 696 42.88 28.89 38.42
C ILE A 696 41.94 28.45 39.58
N THR A 697 42.25 27.25 40.09
CA THR A 697 42.10 26.69 41.47
C THR A 697 40.75 26.61 42.20
N ILE A 698 40.54 25.43 42.82
CA ILE A 698 39.55 25.11 43.86
C ILE A 698 40.29 24.84 45.18
N PRO A 699 39.83 25.33 46.35
CA PRO A 699 40.34 24.92 47.66
C PRO A 699 39.73 23.59 48.15
N SER A 700 40.50 22.81 48.92
CA SER A 700 40.26 21.39 49.20
C SER A 700 39.39 21.09 50.43
N HIS A 701 38.76 19.90 50.45
CA HIS A 701 38.50 19.14 51.67
C HIS A 701 38.43 17.61 51.43
N SER A 702 39.44 16.90 51.96
CA SER A 702 39.47 15.51 52.48
C SER A 702 38.56 14.39 51.92
N ASN A 703 39.21 13.31 51.44
CA ASN A 703 39.02 11.86 51.70
C ASN A 703 37.59 11.22 51.67
N SER A 704 37.37 10.01 51.11
CA SER A 704 38.28 8.94 50.65
C SER A 704 37.69 8.08 49.49
N ASP A 705 38.47 7.10 49.05
CA ASP A 705 38.06 5.87 48.34
C ASP A 705 37.41 5.96 46.94
N ILE A 706 38.27 6.08 45.92
CA ILE A 706 37.98 5.63 44.55
C ILE A 706 38.97 4.55 44.15
N ASN A 707 38.55 3.28 44.12
CA ASN A 707 39.18 2.19 43.34
C ASN A 707 38.37 0.87 43.44
N ASN A 708 37.37 0.70 42.57
CA ASN A 708 36.96 -0.59 41.96
C ASN A 708 35.70 -0.40 41.10
N VAL A 709 35.89 -0.15 39.79
CA VAL A 709 34.78 -0.14 38.82
C VAL A 709 34.70 -1.50 38.15
N ASN A 710 33.71 -2.31 38.53
CA ASN A 710 33.41 -3.58 37.85
C ASN A 710 32.51 -3.33 36.64
N VAL A 711 33.00 -3.72 35.46
CA VAL A 711 32.26 -3.67 34.19
C VAL A 711 31.72 -5.06 33.87
N CYS A 712 30.43 -5.19 33.59
CA CYS A 712 29.83 -6.48 33.28
C CYS A 712 30.21 -6.96 31.88
N SER A 713 31.00 -8.04 31.79
CA SER A 713 31.51 -8.60 30.52
C SER A 713 30.46 -9.17 29.56
N LYS A 714 29.17 -9.17 29.94
CA LYS A 714 28.05 -9.55 29.05
C LYS A 714 27.17 -8.38 28.58
N CYS A 715 27.25 -7.19 29.18
CA CYS A 715 26.42 -6.04 28.80
C CYS A 715 27.13 -4.68 28.81
N GLY A 716 28.41 -4.60 29.16
CA GLY A 716 29.23 -3.39 29.05
C GLY A 716 28.95 -2.30 30.10
N HIS A 717 27.89 -2.42 30.89
CA HIS A 717 27.58 -1.43 31.93
C HIS A 717 28.60 -1.44 33.07
N ILE A 718 28.96 -0.22 33.48
CA ILE A 718 29.59 0.09 34.76
C ILE A 718 28.52 -0.05 35.84
N LEU A 719 28.80 -0.87 36.87
CA LEU A 719 27.98 -0.90 38.07
C LEU A 719 28.48 0.15 39.05
N VAL A 720 27.63 1.16 39.31
CA VAL A 720 27.76 2.07 40.45
C VAL A 720 26.93 1.46 41.59
N ASN A 721 27.50 1.37 42.79
CA ASN A 721 26.76 0.90 43.96
C ASN A 721 25.99 2.06 44.60
N GLU A 722 24.66 1.97 44.53
CA GLU A 722 23.62 2.79 45.19
C GLU A 722 23.83 4.33 45.16
#